data_AF-A0A662RY39-F1
#
_entry.id   AF-A0A662RY39-F1
#
_cell.length_a   1.000
_cell.length_b   1.000
_cell.length_c   1.000
_cell.angle_alpha   90.00
_cell.angle_beta   90.00
_cell.angle_gamma   90.00
#
_symmetry.space_group_name_H-M   'P 1'
#
loop_
_entity.id
_entity.type
_entity.pdbx_description
1 polymer ?
#
loop_
_entity_poly.entity_id
_entity_poly.type
_entity_poly.pdbx_seq_one_letter_code
_entity_poly.pdbx_strand_id
1 'polypeptide(L)'
;MSDANLAQILWEAEKALQDGAWEEARRLYRQALDLEPHHAQAQRGLARLESLEETDREVRERIEEGDERFRMGAYKEAFDAYTQALNQAGHAGILKYHAELERKRNRARDLAAWQERVREALQEARRHHRRRDFEAALEPLDRLLRELPEEDPYQAMAADLHQLREEIMKDLSAEELLEQARRAYRAQDFERAMQLAQAVPPTSPRHADAQRLLGEARDFFRRFIQPALERAESALQEGRWADAFAELDNLREQYPDSPSWHRLWLKVGMTHGQEALNEGRQANAQREFEAARRHFEQARRAFGKVLEVYPSHATAPALRDEAADLVQIAVEENQARTDWEAGRREEALKTLERALSRIEHARGEGRDYAAVAAVVRAMHEALQGEIERIREEERRLQDGERLLGERRLDEAADRFRETLDALLSDHQRWAADGLNRAEAEIHLFEEEMERGRTAADPFAAVEAFQAAYDRWPGGPKAAEALEETLVEVGERAREAGREKEAVGYFRRALDLNPDNAQAKKGLKRIEVGPQIEADLEAVRAQVERLARQPEARAAEFKALLDRLADVHARACAFPDLKKQVEALQEEVGERYKRWRAYERLRGRAEDARKEGRWEEAVKQLGQALTKLGDAAPAPLHERLGEWKTALQAVQVVRQTGPEALQKAQSAYAQVPAGGELTAVLDALKPLETALQEAQKAVREAQGPLPEDVEALRRRVDDLRRRAEAALEAVTSPSARDGLLKVQETIRLRGSDPTLETLAQRLEEQVKGEVPNLLRRAEMELEAGNLTEALDLLRQAHELQPDDPEIAKRYAQLRRRRRLEERLRQAETDFQSKLATGSAVDALRTLRTGLEALLEPDSGLPEEGNALLQDLLRLSEREERLAFGRPEPWAKAQELLAQLGRLGYRNWAAGRASQMADRWARLARDVALRGVVASATQLGNLLEAYRGAATYMREHPTDEEAIRQEAETREKLINRLNESASKRLGRAREALE
;
A
#
# COMPACT_ATOMS: atom_id res chain seq x y z
N MET A 1 30.92 -6.01 -32.76
CA MET A 1 30.95 -7.19 -31.86
C MET A 1 31.31 -6.84 -30.41
N SER A 2 31.59 -5.56 -30.05
CA SER A 2 31.85 -5.11 -28.67
C SER A 2 30.58 -4.83 -27.87
N ASP A 3 29.56 -4.24 -28.49
CA ASP A 3 28.43 -3.63 -27.75
C ASP A 3 27.49 -4.66 -27.10
N ALA A 4 27.34 -5.82 -27.73
CA ALA A 4 26.60 -6.95 -27.17
C ALA A 4 27.18 -7.45 -25.83
N ASN A 5 28.48 -7.24 -25.60
CA ASN A 5 29.17 -7.69 -24.39
C ASN A 5 29.02 -6.68 -23.24
N LEU A 6 28.96 -5.37 -23.55
CA LEU A 6 28.81 -4.31 -22.55
C LEU A 6 27.41 -4.32 -21.92
N ALA A 7 26.37 -4.45 -22.75
CA ALA A 7 24.98 -4.54 -22.27
C ALA A 7 24.78 -5.74 -21.33
N GLN A 8 25.40 -6.87 -21.65
CA GLN A 8 25.34 -8.07 -20.81
C GLN A 8 26.10 -7.88 -19.48
N ILE A 9 27.30 -7.30 -19.50
CA ILE A 9 28.06 -6.98 -18.28
C ILE A 9 27.28 -6.02 -17.38
N LEU A 10 26.63 -5.00 -17.94
CA LEU A 10 25.82 -4.05 -17.17
C LEU A 10 24.57 -4.71 -16.59
N TRP A 11 23.91 -5.60 -17.33
CA TRP A 11 22.79 -6.38 -16.81
C TRP A 11 23.22 -7.30 -15.67
N GLU A 12 24.35 -7.99 -15.81
CA GLU A 12 24.94 -8.81 -14.74
C GLU A 12 25.34 -7.95 -13.53
N ALA A 13 25.86 -6.74 -13.75
CA ALA A 13 26.22 -5.80 -12.69
C ALA A 13 24.99 -5.34 -11.90
N GLU A 14 23.92 -4.96 -12.60
CA GLU A 14 22.66 -4.54 -11.99
C GLU A 14 21.99 -5.68 -11.22
N LYS A 15 22.08 -6.91 -11.76
CA LYS A 15 21.60 -8.12 -11.09
C LYS A 15 22.40 -8.40 -9.81
N ALA A 16 23.74 -8.37 -9.90
CA ALA A 16 24.60 -8.54 -8.73
C ALA A 16 24.36 -7.45 -7.67
N LEU A 17 24.06 -6.21 -8.09
CA LEU A 17 23.69 -5.11 -7.20
C LEU A 17 22.35 -5.40 -6.49
N GLN A 18 21.33 -5.90 -7.21
CA GLN A 18 20.05 -6.30 -6.63
C GLN A 18 20.19 -7.49 -5.66
N ASP A 19 21.06 -8.43 -5.97
CA ASP A 19 21.32 -9.62 -5.16
C ASP A 19 22.21 -9.32 -3.93
N GLY A 20 22.70 -8.08 -3.79
CA GLY A 20 23.57 -7.65 -2.70
C GLY A 20 25.00 -8.16 -2.79
N ALA A 21 25.41 -8.65 -3.97
CA ALA A 21 26.76 -9.12 -4.29
C ALA A 21 27.66 -7.93 -4.66
N TRP A 22 27.95 -7.07 -3.67
CA TRP A 22 28.62 -5.77 -3.87
C TRP A 22 29.97 -5.87 -4.60
N GLU A 23 30.81 -6.84 -4.25
CA GLU A 23 32.11 -7.03 -4.89
C GLU A 23 31.98 -7.46 -6.37
N GLU A 24 30.99 -8.31 -6.66
CA GLU A 24 30.75 -8.77 -8.02
C GLU A 24 30.15 -7.66 -8.89
N ALA A 25 29.17 -6.92 -8.35
CA ALA A 25 28.60 -5.73 -8.99
C ALA A 25 29.69 -4.67 -9.27
N ARG A 26 30.56 -4.40 -8.30
CA ARG A 26 31.69 -3.47 -8.42
C ARG A 26 32.66 -3.92 -9.51
N ARG A 27 33.01 -5.22 -9.54
CA ARG A 27 33.87 -5.79 -10.58
C ARG A 27 33.24 -5.60 -11.97
N LEU A 28 31.94 -5.90 -12.11
CA LEU A 28 31.24 -5.81 -13.39
C LEU A 28 31.07 -4.36 -13.86
N TYR A 29 30.74 -3.41 -12.98
CA TYR A 29 30.71 -1.99 -13.35
C TYR A 29 32.10 -1.45 -13.72
N ARG A 30 33.17 -1.89 -13.04
CA ARG A 30 34.54 -1.54 -13.44
C ARG A 30 34.91 -2.14 -14.78
N GLN A 31 34.53 -3.39 -15.04
CA GLN A 31 34.73 -4.03 -16.33
C GLN A 31 33.97 -3.31 -17.45
N ALA A 32 32.78 -2.79 -17.17
CA ALA A 32 32.03 -1.93 -18.10
C ALA A 32 32.76 -0.59 -18.37
N LEU A 33 33.39 0.01 -17.35
CA LEU A 33 34.19 1.23 -17.51
C LEU A 33 35.54 0.98 -18.17
N ASP A 34 36.13 -0.20 -18.04
CA ASP A 34 37.34 -0.59 -18.77
C ASP A 34 37.07 -0.71 -20.27
N LEU A 35 35.84 -1.12 -20.65
CA LEU A 35 35.36 -1.13 -22.03
C LEU A 35 35.00 0.29 -22.51
N GLU A 36 34.27 1.06 -21.70
CA GLU A 36 33.88 2.44 -21.99
C GLU A 36 34.09 3.37 -20.77
N PRO A 37 35.22 4.13 -20.73
CA PRO A 37 35.61 4.94 -19.57
C PRO A 37 34.61 6.02 -19.13
N HIS A 38 33.71 6.44 -20.03
CA HIS A 38 32.71 7.48 -19.78
C HIS A 38 31.27 6.94 -19.78
N HIS A 39 31.08 5.63 -19.64
CA HIS A 39 29.75 5.03 -19.64
C HIS A 39 28.92 5.48 -18.43
N ALA A 40 27.93 6.36 -18.68
CA ALA A 40 27.17 7.05 -17.65
C ALA A 40 26.39 6.12 -16.71
N GLN A 41 25.96 4.95 -17.17
CA GLN A 41 25.26 3.96 -16.32
C GLN A 41 26.23 3.26 -15.37
N ALA A 42 27.45 2.95 -15.80
CA ALA A 42 28.41 2.24 -14.97
C ALA A 42 28.98 3.15 -13.86
N GLN A 43 29.19 4.44 -14.16
CA GLN A 43 29.55 5.45 -13.15
C GLN A 43 28.44 5.66 -12.13
N ARG A 44 27.18 5.75 -12.58
CA ARG A 44 26.02 5.82 -11.69
C ARG A 44 25.87 4.54 -10.85
N GLY A 45 26.11 3.38 -11.44
CA GLY A 45 26.10 2.08 -10.75
C GLY A 45 27.13 2.01 -9.62
N LEU A 46 28.36 2.46 -9.85
CA LEU A 46 29.39 2.55 -8.80
C LEU A 46 29.05 3.56 -7.70
N ALA A 47 28.55 4.75 -8.05
CA ALA A 47 28.14 5.75 -7.05
C ALA A 47 26.96 5.24 -6.19
N ARG A 48 26.01 4.53 -6.81
CA ARG A 48 24.90 3.86 -6.11
C ARG A 48 25.42 2.76 -5.20
N LEU A 49 26.40 1.98 -5.65
CA LEU A 49 27.02 0.90 -4.88
C LEU A 49 27.72 1.42 -3.62
N GLU A 50 28.44 2.55 -3.70
CA GLU A 50 29.07 3.18 -2.53
C GLU A 50 28.05 3.59 -1.47
N SER A 51 26.93 4.21 -1.88
CA SER A 51 25.82 4.58 -0.99
C SER A 51 25.14 3.35 -0.34
N LEU A 52 24.96 2.28 -1.11
CA LEU A 52 24.39 1.02 -0.63
C LEU A 52 25.31 0.32 0.37
N GLU A 53 26.63 0.33 0.17
CA GLU A 53 27.60 -0.23 1.13
C GLU A 53 27.64 0.53 2.45
N GLU A 54 27.56 1.87 2.41
CA GLU A 54 27.44 2.68 3.62
C GLU A 54 26.17 2.33 4.40
N THR A 55 25.03 2.24 3.70
CA THR A 55 23.78 1.85 4.34
C THR A 55 23.82 0.41 4.85
N ASP A 56 24.45 -0.52 4.12
CA ASP A 56 24.66 -1.92 4.53
C ASP A 56 25.40 -2.01 5.87
N ARG A 57 26.44 -1.18 6.04
CA ARG A 57 27.22 -1.10 7.29
C ARG A 57 26.38 -0.56 8.45
N GLU A 58 25.64 0.52 8.25
CA GLU A 58 24.76 1.08 9.29
C GLU A 58 23.67 0.09 9.72
N VAL A 59 23.12 -0.68 8.78
CA VAL A 59 22.15 -1.74 9.09
C VAL A 59 22.79 -2.83 9.95
N ARG A 60 24.04 -3.23 9.68
CA ARG A 60 24.77 -4.20 10.52
C ARG A 60 25.02 -3.67 11.93
N GLU A 61 25.45 -2.42 12.07
CA GLU A 61 25.66 -1.79 13.39
C GLU A 61 24.36 -1.79 14.21
N ARG A 62 23.21 -1.47 13.59
CA ARG A 62 21.90 -1.54 14.26
C ARG A 62 21.47 -2.98 14.59
N ILE A 63 21.81 -3.96 13.77
CA ILE A 63 21.58 -5.38 14.08
C ILE A 63 22.38 -5.77 15.34
N GLU A 64 23.65 -5.38 15.42
CA GLU A 64 24.52 -5.65 16.57
C GLU A 64 24.00 -4.98 17.85
N GLU A 65 23.54 -3.74 17.76
CA GLU A 65 22.88 -3.03 18.88
C GLU A 65 21.62 -3.77 19.36
N GLY A 66 20.79 -4.24 18.42
CA GLY A 66 19.62 -5.06 18.72
C GLY A 66 20.00 -6.37 19.40
N ASP A 67 21.04 -7.05 18.91
CA ASP A 67 21.55 -8.32 19.46
C ASP A 67 22.16 -8.15 20.85
N GLU A 68 22.80 -7.02 21.14
CA GLU A 68 23.28 -6.68 22.46
C GLU A 68 22.12 -6.47 23.45
N ARG A 69 21.13 -5.64 23.07
CA ARG A 69 19.92 -5.41 23.89
C ARG A 69 19.13 -6.70 24.13
N PHE A 70 19.04 -7.55 23.11
CA PHE A 70 18.39 -8.85 23.22
C PHE A 70 19.08 -9.74 24.26
N ARG A 71 20.43 -9.79 24.24
CA ARG A 71 21.22 -10.53 25.25
C ARG A 71 21.08 -9.96 26.66
N MET A 72 20.84 -8.66 26.81
CA MET A 72 20.59 -8.02 28.10
C MET A 72 19.15 -8.26 28.64
N GLY A 73 18.29 -8.93 27.87
CA GLY A 73 16.88 -9.14 28.23
C GLY A 73 15.99 -7.90 28.04
N ALA A 74 16.52 -6.85 27.39
CA ALA A 74 15.81 -5.61 27.09
C ALA A 74 15.03 -5.73 25.77
N TYR A 75 14.07 -6.65 25.74
CA TYR A 75 13.43 -7.10 24.49
C TYR A 75 12.64 -6.00 23.76
N LYS A 76 12.08 -5.03 24.50
CA LYS A 76 11.39 -3.88 23.88
C LYS A 76 12.37 -2.99 23.11
N GLU A 77 13.54 -2.73 23.68
CA GLU A 77 14.58 -1.90 23.07
C GLU A 77 15.28 -2.64 21.92
N ALA A 78 15.40 -3.97 22.02
CA ALA A 78 15.85 -4.83 20.93
C ALA A 78 14.85 -4.83 19.76
N PHE A 79 13.55 -4.94 20.05
CA PHE A 79 12.48 -4.82 19.05
C PHE A 79 12.56 -3.49 18.29
N ASP A 80 12.76 -2.38 19.00
CA ASP A 80 12.90 -1.06 18.40
C ASP A 80 14.15 -0.97 17.50
N ALA A 81 15.30 -1.48 17.96
CA ALA A 81 16.53 -1.51 17.17
C ALA A 81 16.39 -2.33 15.88
N TYR A 82 15.84 -3.56 15.96
CA TYR A 82 15.59 -4.39 14.79
C TYR A 82 14.58 -3.76 13.84
N THR A 83 13.56 -3.06 14.35
CA THR A 83 12.58 -2.33 13.53
C THR A 83 13.25 -1.19 12.77
N GLN A 84 14.15 -0.45 13.40
CA GLN A 84 14.92 0.60 12.73
C GLN A 84 15.86 0.03 11.66
N ALA A 85 16.59 -1.04 11.96
CA ALA A 85 17.45 -1.73 11.00
C ALA A 85 16.65 -2.23 9.79
N LEU A 86 15.47 -2.81 10.03
CA LEU A 86 14.59 -3.31 8.97
C LEU A 86 14.05 -2.18 8.10
N ASN A 87 13.60 -1.08 8.72
CA ASN A 87 13.14 0.09 7.98
C ASN A 87 14.26 0.66 7.11
N GLN A 88 15.46 0.82 7.66
CA GLN A 88 16.59 1.36 6.92
C GLN A 88 17.00 0.46 5.75
N ALA A 89 17.09 -0.86 5.97
CA ALA A 89 17.35 -1.83 4.93
C ALA A 89 16.27 -1.77 3.82
N GLY A 90 15.01 -1.64 4.21
CA GLY A 90 13.87 -1.53 3.30
C GLY A 90 13.89 -0.26 2.45
N HIS A 91 14.21 0.91 3.04
CA HIS A 91 14.31 2.17 2.29
C HIS A 91 15.47 2.16 1.28
N ALA A 92 16.55 1.44 1.59
CA ALA A 92 17.70 1.29 0.69
C ALA A 92 17.58 0.11 -0.29
N GLY A 93 16.53 -0.71 -0.20
CA GLY A 93 16.36 -1.90 -1.05
C GLY A 93 17.32 -3.06 -0.73
N ILE A 94 17.89 -3.10 0.48
CA ILE A 94 18.83 -4.15 0.91
C ILE A 94 18.05 -5.35 1.45
N LEU A 95 17.66 -6.26 0.55
CA LEU A 95 16.77 -7.37 0.88
C LEU A 95 17.40 -8.48 1.75
N LYS A 96 18.72 -8.65 1.71
CA LYS A 96 19.43 -9.78 2.34
C LYS A 96 19.23 -9.93 3.86
N TYR A 97 18.92 -8.86 4.60
CA TYR A 97 18.67 -8.95 6.04
C TYR A 97 17.20 -9.07 6.42
N HIS A 98 16.26 -8.84 5.50
CA HIS A 98 14.85 -8.65 5.86
C HIS A 98 14.26 -9.86 6.58
N ALA A 99 14.52 -11.07 6.10
CA ALA A 99 14.04 -12.29 6.73
C ALA A 99 14.62 -12.48 8.14
N GLU A 100 15.92 -12.22 8.33
CA GLU A 100 16.59 -12.35 9.62
C GLU A 100 16.14 -11.26 10.61
N LEU A 101 16.07 -10.01 10.18
CA LEU A 101 15.65 -8.89 11.00
C LEU A 101 14.21 -9.02 11.46
N GLU A 102 13.30 -9.45 10.59
CA GLU A 102 11.93 -9.69 11.02
C GLU A 102 11.82 -10.88 11.98
N ARG A 103 12.64 -11.94 11.82
CA ARG A 103 12.74 -13.05 12.79
C ARG A 103 13.14 -12.52 14.16
N LYS A 104 14.24 -11.77 14.23
CA LYS A 104 14.78 -11.18 15.46
C LYS A 104 13.79 -10.20 16.09
N ARG A 105 13.20 -9.32 15.29
CA ARG A 105 12.15 -8.37 15.70
C ARG A 105 10.95 -9.09 16.31
N ASN A 106 10.37 -10.05 15.59
CA ASN A 106 9.18 -10.75 16.06
C ASN A 106 9.47 -11.55 17.35
N ARG A 107 10.63 -12.20 17.43
CA ARG A 107 11.07 -12.87 18.67
C ARG A 107 11.20 -11.89 19.84
N ALA A 108 11.78 -10.71 19.61
CA ALA A 108 11.90 -9.67 20.64
C ALA A 108 10.53 -9.14 21.09
N ARG A 109 9.60 -8.91 20.15
CA ARG A 109 8.21 -8.51 20.46
C ARG A 109 7.51 -9.54 21.35
N ASP A 110 7.60 -10.82 20.98
CA ASP A 110 6.94 -11.89 21.70
C ASP A 110 7.52 -12.02 23.11
N LEU A 111 8.84 -11.94 23.26
CA LEU A 111 9.51 -11.96 24.56
C LEU A 111 9.16 -10.76 25.43
N ALA A 112 9.03 -9.56 24.85
CA ALA A 112 8.57 -8.38 25.57
C ALA A 112 7.13 -8.55 26.08
N ALA A 113 6.25 -9.12 25.26
CA ALA A 113 4.87 -9.43 25.66
C ALA A 113 4.83 -10.46 26.79
N TRP A 114 5.67 -11.51 26.74
CA TRP A 114 5.79 -12.48 27.82
C TRP A 114 6.30 -11.86 29.13
N GLN A 115 7.32 -11.00 29.08
CA GLN A 115 7.81 -10.31 30.28
C GLN A 115 6.69 -9.51 30.98
N GLU A 116 5.84 -8.83 30.21
CA GLU A 116 4.74 -8.05 30.77
C GLU A 116 3.68 -8.94 31.41
N ARG A 117 3.27 -10.02 30.73
CA ARG A 117 2.32 -11.01 31.29
C ARG A 117 2.84 -11.62 32.59
N VAL A 118 4.12 -11.97 32.63
CA VAL A 118 4.77 -12.52 33.83
C VAL A 118 4.77 -11.49 34.96
N ARG A 119 5.09 -10.22 34.67
CA ARG A 119 5.00 -9.15 35.66
C ARG A 119 3.59 -8.98 36.22
N GLU A 120 2.58 -8.95 35.35
CA GLU A 120 1.18 -8.80 35.76
C GLU A 120 0.74 -9.96 36.68
N ALA A 121 1.05 -11.20 36.31
CA ALA A 121 0.69 -12.36 37.12
C ALA A 121 1.45 -12.43 38.45
N LEU A 122 2.74 -12.06 38.47
CA LEU A 122 3.48 -11.94 39.73
C LEU A 122 2.84 -10.88 40.64
N GLN A 123 2.39 -9.76 40.10
CA GLN A 123 1.71 -8.72 40.87
C GLN A 123 0.34 -9.19 41.39
N GLU A 124 -0.45 -9.86 40.56
CA GLU A 124 -1.75 -10.43 40.91
C GLU A 124 -1.60 -11.50 42.00
N ALA A 125 -0.70 -12.47 41.80
CA ALA A 125 -0.40 -13.52 42.76
C ALA A 125 0.04 -12.94 44.11
N ARG A 126 0.94 -11.94 44.13
CA ARG A 126 1.35 -11.24 45.37
C ARG A 126 0.21 -10.50 46.05
N ARG A 127 -0.81 -10.03 45.31
CA ARG A 127 -1.99 -9.38 45.88
C ARG A 127 -2.91 -10.39 46.56
N HIS A 128 -3.14 -11.55 45.94
CA HIS A 128 -3.93 -12.63 46.52
C HIS A 128 -3.21 -13.31 47.70
N HIS A 129 -1.90 -13.51 47.59
CA HIS A 129 -1.06 -14.03 48.67
C HIS A 129 -1.13 -13.15 49.92
N ARG A 130 -1.04 -11.82 49.78
CA ARG A 130 -1.24 -10.86 50.89
C ARG A 130 -2.63 -10.94 51.53
N ARG A 131 -3.65 -11.39 50.79
CA ARG A 131 -5.02 -11.60 51.28
C ARG A 131 -5.21 -13.00 51.88
N ARG A 132 -4.18 -13.85 51.89
CA ARG A 132 -4.22 -15.27 52.26
C ARG A 132 -5.18 -16.11 51.42
N ASP A 133 -5.45 -15.65 50.21
CA ASP A 133 -6.22 -16.39 49.21
C ASP A 133 -5.24 -17.18 48.33
N PHE A 134 -4.73 -18.29 48.87
CA PHE A 134 -3.62 -19.04 48.26
C PHE A 134 -4.02 -19.72 46.95
N GLU A 135 -5.28 -20.14 46.81
CA GLU A 135 -5.79 -20.77 45.59
C GLU A 135 -5.82 -19.75 44.43
N ALA A 136 -6.38 -18.56 44.67
CA ALA A 136 -6.37 -17.48 43.69
C ALA A 136 -4.96 -16.90 43.45
N ALA A 137 -4.04 -17.04 44.40
CA ALA A 137 -2.64 -16.62 44.23
C ALA A 137 -1.84 -17.58 43.33
N LEU A 138 -2.08 -18.89 43.44
CA LEU A 138 -1.39 -19.92 42.66
C LEU A 138 -1.93 -20.02 41.22
N GLU A 139 -3.22 -19.75 41.01
CA GLU A 139 -3.87 -19.90 39.71
C GLU A 139 -3.19 -19.12 38.56
N PRO A 140 -2.91 -17.80 38.65
CA PRO A 140 -2.29 -17.06 37.56
C PRO A 140 -0.83 -17.51 37.30
N LEU A 141 -0.12 -17.95 38.35
CA LEU A 141 1.24 -18.49 38.23
C LEU A 141 1.23 -19.84 37.51
N ASP A 142 0.34 -20.74 37.92
CA ASP A 142 0.18 -22.07 37.33
C ASP A 142 -0.28 -21.98 35.88
N ARG A 143 -1.18 -21.04 35.56
CA ARG A 143 -1.63 -20.79 34.19
C ARG A 143 -0.46 -20.35 33.30
N LEU A 144 0.35 -19.39 33.74
CA LEU A 144 1.51 -18.92 32.97
C LEU A 144 2.61 -19.97 32.82
N LEU A 145 2.92 -20.72 33.88
CA LEU A 145 3.86 -21.85 33.82
C LEU A 145 3.37 -22.99 32.90
N ARG A 146 2.07 -23.06 32.59
CA ARG A 146 1.53 -23.97 31.57
C ARG A 146 1.65 -23.45 30.14
N GLU A 147 1.83 -22.15 29.95
CA GLU A 147 1.94 -21.57 28.61
C GLU A 147 3.37 -21.16 28.24
N LEU A 148 4.24 -20.96 29.24
CA LEU A 148 5.64 -20.58 29.04
C LEU A 148 6.45 -21.73 28.41
N PRO A 149 7.22 -21.46 27.34
CA PRO A 149 8.21 -22.41 26.83
C PRO A 149 9.32 -22.69 27.84
N GLU A 150 9.88 -23.90 27.83
CA GLU A 150 10.98 -24.32 28.73
C GLU A 150 12.38 -23.92 28.24
N GLU A 151 12.49 -23.25 27.10
CA GLU A 151 13.77 -22.91 26.45
C GLU A 151 14.27 -21.52 26.84
N ASP A 152 15.58 -21.28 26.68
CA ASP A 152 16.10 -19.92 26.78
C ASP A 152 15.53 -19.02 25.67
N PRO A 153 15.09 -17.79 25.99
CA PRO A 153 15.31 -17.07 27.25
C PRO A 153 14.09 -17.04 28.20
N TYR A 154 13.12 -17.95 28.04
CA TYR A 154 11.91 -18.02 28.85
C TYR A 154 12.17 -18.59 30.26
N GLN A 155 13.25 -19.38 30.42
CA GLN A 155 13.62 -19.99 31.70
C GLN A 155 13.78 -18.97 32.83
N ALA A 156 14.38 -17.81 32.56
CA ALA A 156 14.53 -16.75 33.57
C ALA A 156 13.16 -16.23 34.06
N MET A 157 12.18 -16.12 33.16
CA MET A 157 10.82 -15.68 33.52
C MET A 157 10.07 -16.77 34.31
N ALA A 158 10.25 -18.04 33.90
CA ALA A 158 9.70 -19.18 34.62
C ALA A 158 10.28 -19.31 36.02
N ALA A 159 11.58 -19.02 36.21
CA ALA A 159 12.23 -19.04 37.51
C ALA A 159 11.59 -18.06 38.51
N ASP A 160 11.26 -16.84 38.09
CA ASP A 160 10.58 -15.85 38.94
C ASP A 160 9.19 -16.34 39.39
N LEU A 161 8.44 -16.97 38.46
CA LEU A 161 7.12 -17.56 38.77
C LEU A 161 7.25 -18.75 39.72
N HIS A 162 8.21 -19.65 39.48
CA HIS A 162 8.49 -20.79 40.35
C HIS A 162 8.87 -20.34 41.76
N GLN A 163 9.71 -19.30 41.89
CA GLN A 163 10.11 -18.78 43.19
C GLN A 163 8.91 -18.29 44.00
N LEU A 164 8.07 -17.43 43.42
CA LEU A 164 6.88 -16.94 44.12
C LEU A 164 5.90 -18.07 44.44
N ARG A 165 5.75 -19.04 43.52
CA ARG A 165 4.91 -20.21 43.73
C ARG A 165 5.39 -21.04 44.92
N GLU A 166 6.68 -21.30 45.03
CA GLU A 166 7.26 -22.01 46.19
C GLU A 166 7.09 -21.22 47.50
N GLU A 167 7.24 -19.90 47.46
CA GLU A 167 7.00 -19.03 48.61
C GLU A 167 5.54 -19.15 49.09
N ILE A 168 4.58 -19.09 48.16
CA ILE A 168 3.16 -19.30 48.48
C ILE A 168 2.92 -20.70 49.03
N MET A 169 3.51 -21.73 48.41
CA MET A 169 3.33 -23.13 48.81
C MET A 169 3.80 -23.43 50.25
N LYS A 170 4.84 -22.75 50.73
CA LYS A 170 5.33 -22.89 52.12
C LYS A 170 4.34 -22.41 53.17
N ASP A 171 3.42 -21.53 52.80
CA ASP A 171 2.40 -20.99 53.70
C ASP A 171 1.14 -21.88 53.78
N LEU A 172 1.01 -22.90 52.92
CA LEU A 172 -0.09 -23.87 52.98
C LEU A 172 0.12 -24.94 54.07
N SER A 173 -0.97 -25.37 54.68
CA SER A 173 -0.93 -26.51 55.62
C SER A 173 -0.76 -27.84 54.89
N ALA A 174 -0.24 -28.85 55.60
CA ALA A 174 -0.05 -30.19 55.05
C ALA A 174 -1.35 -30.87 54.59
N GLU A 175 -2.50 -30.49 55.15
CA GLU A 175 -3.81 -31.03 54.77
C GLU A 175 -4.32 -30.37 53.48
N GLU A 176 -4.14 -29.05 53.34
CA GLU A 176 -4.48 -28.32 52.11
C GLU A 176 -3.61 -28.76 50.94
N LEU A 177 -2.29 -28.95 51.14
CA LEU A 177 -1.38 -29.44 50.12
C LEU A 177 -1.80 -30.83 49.60
N LEU A 178 -2.14 -31.75 50.50
CA LEU A 178 -2.55 -33.10 50.11
C LEU A 178 -3.92 -33.12 49.40
N GLU A 179 -4.90 -32.33 49.86
CA GLU A 179 -6.20 -32.25 49.19
C GLU A 179 -6.11 -31.62 47.81
N GLN A 180 -5.29 -30.57 47.64
CA GLN A 180 -5.01 -30.00 46.32
C GLN A 180 -4.28 -31.00 45.42
N ALA A 181 -3.31 -31.77 45.94
CA ALA A 181 -2.63 -32.82 45.19
C ALA A 181 -3.61 -33.90 44.67
N ARG A 182 -4.56 -34.33 45.51
CA ARG A 182 -5.60 -35.30 45.12
C ARG A 182 -6.59 -34.75 44.10
N ARG A 183 -6.90 -33.46 44.18
CA ARG A 183 -7.73 -32.78 43.17
C ARG A 183 -7.00 -32.73 41.83
N ALA A 184 -5.73 -32.34 41.84
CA ALA A 184 -4.88 -32.32 40.64
C ALA A 184 -4.78 -33.71 40.00
N TYR A 185 -4.55 -34.77 40.79
CA TYR A 185 -4.50 -36.15 40.29
C TYR A 185 -5.82 -36.57 39.63
N ARG A 186 -6.97 -36.25 40.24
CA ARG A 186 -8.30 -36.54 39.68
C ARG A 186 -8.59 -35.74 38.41
N ALA A 187 -8.05 -34.53 38.32
CA ALA A 187 -8.10 -33.68 37.14
C ALA A 187 -7.04 -34.07 36.08
N GLN A 188 -6.34 -35.20 36.24
CA GLN A 188 -5.28 -35.67 35.33
C GLN A 188 -4.06 -34.73 35.21
N ASP A 189 -3.93 -33.76 36.12
CA ASP A 189 -2.75 -32.90 36.26
C ASP A 189 -1.73 -33.61 37.17
N PHE A 190 -1.13 -34.68 36.64
CA PHE A 190 -0.22 -35.54 37.37
C PHE A 190 1.05 -34.80 37.82
N GLU A 191 1.54 -33.83 37.05
CA GLU A 191 2.70 -33.02 37.42
C GLU A 191 2.41 -32.16 38.64
N ARG A 192 1.27 -31.46 38.66
CA ARG A 192 0.86 -30.67 39.82
C ARG A 192 0.57 -31.55 41.03
N ALA A 193 -0.03 -32.72 40.82
CA ALA A 193 -0.23 -33.70 41.89
C ALA A 193 1.09 -34.13 42.53
N MET A 194 2.11 -34.43 41.72
CA MET A 194 3.45 -34.77 42.21
C MET A 194 4.07 -33.60 43.00
N GLN A 195 4.03 -32.38 42.47
CA GLN A 195 4.61 -31.20 43.11
C GLN A 195 3.96 -30.89 44.47
N LEU A 196 2.63 -30.88 44.53
CA LEU A 196 1.89 -30.61 45.77
C LEU A 196 2.08 -31.73 46.81
N ALA A 197 2.09 -33.00 46.38
CA ALA A 197 2.34 -34.12 47.27
C ALA A 197 3.78 -34.11 47.82
N GLN A 198 4.76 -33.70 47.00
CA GLN A 198 6.16 -33.58 47.43
C GLN A 198 6.38 -32.45 48.44
N ALA A 199 5.58 -31.39 48.38
CA ALA A 199 5.65 -30.26 49.32
C ALA A 199 5.14 -30.57 50.73
N VAL A 200 4.46 -31.72 50.95
CA VAL A 200 3.96 -32.12 52.28
C VAL A 200 5.14 -32.48 53.21
N PRO A 201 5.33 -31.76 54.35
CA PRO A 201 6.49 -31.96 55.22
C PRO A 201 6.60 -33.39 55.80
N PRO A 202 7.81 -33.96 55.93
CA PRO A 202 8.02 -35.29 56.53
C PRO A 202 7.51 -35.44 57.96
N THR A 203 7.42 -34.33 58.70
CA THR A 203 6.92 -34.28 60.08
C THR A 203 5.39 -34.31 60.17
N SER A 204 4.68 -34.21 59.04
CA SER A 204 3.21 -34.21 59.01
C SER A 204 2.64 -35.63 59.15
N PRO A 205 1.56 -35.83 59.93
CA PRO A 205 0.80 -37.08 59.95
C PRO A 205 0.28 -37.52 58.56
N ARG A 206 0.17 -36.57 57.60
CA ARG A 206 -0.30 -36.82 56.23
C ARG A 206 0.81 -37.20 55.25
N HIS A 207 2.08 -37.19 55.67
CA HIS A 207 3.21 -37.42 54.77
C HIS A 207 3.17 -38.80 54.08
N ALA A 208 2.77 -39.85 54.79
CA ALA A 208 2.66 -41.19 54.21
C ALA A 208 1.62 -41.27 53.09
N ASP A 209 0.49 -40.56 53.23
CA ASP A 209 -0.54 -40.49 52.19
C ASP A 209 -0.06 -39.67 50.98
N ALA A 210 0.70 -38.59 51.23
CA ALA A 210 1.31 -37.79 50.18
C ALA A 210 2.35 -38.60 49.37
N GLN A 211 3.21 -39.38 50.04
CA GLN A 211 4.18 -40.24 49.36
C GLN A 211 3.51 -41.33 48.50
N ARG A 212 2.38 -41.89 48.96
CA ARG A 212 1.61 -42.85 48.17
C ARG A 212 1.08 -42.21 46.89
N LEU A 213 0.43 -41.05 47.00
CA LEU A 213 -0.09 -40.31 45.86
C LEU A 213 1.01 -39.86 44.89
N LEU A 214 2.17 -39.44 45.43
CA LEU A 214 3.34 -39.09 44.63
C LEU A 214 3.83 -40.29 43.79
N GLY A 215 3.88 -41.48 44.39
CA GLY A 215 4.22 -42.72 43.69
C GLY A 215 3.22 -43.06 42.58
N GLU A 216 1.93 -43.03 42.90
CA GLU A 216 0.85 -43.30 41.93
C GLU A 216 0.88 -42.32 40.74
N ALA A 217 1.01 -41.02 41.02
CA ALA A 217 1.13 -39.98 40.00
C ALA A 217 2.35 -40.15 39.11
N ARG A 218 3.51 -40.45 39.70
CA ARG A 218 4.77 -40.65 38.98
C ARG A 218 4.71 -41.88 38.08
N ASP A 219 4.22 -43.01 38.58
CA ASP A 219 4.15 -44.25 37.82
C ASP A 219 3.16 -44.13 36.66
N PHE A 220 2.04 -43.46 36.88
CA PHE A 220 1.06 -43.19 35.82
C PHE A 220 1.66 -42.31 34.71
N PHE A 221 2.23 -41.17 35.08
CA PHE A 221 2.84 -40.23 34.14
C PHE A 221 3.93 -40.92 33.30
N ARG A 222 4.85 -41.63 33.97
CA ARG A 222 5.97 -42.31 33.31
C ARG A 222 5.53 -43.40 32.33
N ARG A 223 4.44 -44.11 32.63
CA ARG A 223 3.99 -45.23 31.82
C ARG A 223 3.12 -44.82 30.63
N PHE A 224 2.27 -43.81 30.81
CA PHE A 224 1.20 -43.51 29.85
C PHE A 224 1.34 -42.17 29.13
N ILE A 225 1.98 -41.17 29.75
CA ILE A 225 2.07 -39.81 29.20
C ILE A 225 3.47 -39.55 28.65
N GLN A 226 4.50 -39.78 29.47
CA GLN A 226 5.89 -39.49 29.14
C GLN A 226 6.36 -40.10 27.81
N PRO A 227 6.09 -41.38 27.47
CA PRO A 227 6.60 -41.97 26.24
C PRO A 227 6.04 -41.32 24.97
N ALA A 228 4.81 -40.83 25.00
CA ALA A 228 4.20 -40.15 23.86
C ALA A 228 4.69 -38.70 23.75
N LEU A 229 4.94 -38.02 24.89
CA LEU A 229 5.61 -36.71 24.89
C LEU A 229 7.01 -36.81 24.30
N GLU A 230 7.80 -37.82 24.69
CA GLU A 230 9.16 -38.04 24.17
C GLU A 230 9.15 -38.29 22.65
N ARG A 231 8.18 -39.05 22.13
CA ARG A 231 8.03 -39.24 20.67
C ARG A 231 7.61 -37.96 19.96
N ALA A 232 6.66 -37.20 20.53
CA ALA A 232 6.24 -35.92 19.98
C ALA A 232 7.40 -34.91 19.96
N GLU A 233 8.23 -34.89 21.00
CA GLU A 233 9.40 -34.01 21.10
C GLU A 233 10.53 -34.44 20.17
N SER A 234 10.78 -35.74 19.99
CA SER A 234 11.70 -36.25 18.97
C SER A 234 11.23 -35.85 17.56
N ALA A 235 9.93 -35.99 17.26
CA ALA A 235 9.36 -35.59 15.98
C ALA A 235 9.47 -34.08 15.75
N LEU A 236 9.28 -33.27 16.80
CA LEU A 236 9.51 -31.82 16.78
C LEU A 236 10.98 -31.50 16.43
N GLN A 237 11.94 -32.10 17.12
CA GLN A 237 13.37 -31.86 16.88
C GLN A 237 13.82 -32.27 15.48
N GLU A 238 13.17 -33.27 14.89
CA GLU A 238 13.42 -33.75 13.52
C GLU A 238 12.64 -32.96 12.45
N GLY A 239 11.83 -31.96 12.83
CA GLY A 239 10.98 -31.20 11.90
C GLY A 239 9.80 -32.00 11.32
N ARG A 240 9.46 -33.15 11.90
CA ARG A 240 8.33 -33.99 11.50
C ARG A 240 7.03 -33.51 12.15
N TRP A 241 6.57 -32.32 11.74
CA TRP A 241 5.44 -31.62 12.34
C TRP A 241 4.14 -32.44 12.42
N ALA A 242 3.83 -33.17 11.35
CA ALA A 242 2.61 -33.98 11.28
C ALA A 242 2.63 -35.11 12.32
N ASP A 243 3.78 -35.77 12.49
CA ASP A 243 3.97 -36.85 13.46
C ASP A 243 3.92 -36.31 14.89
N ALA A 244 4.55 -35.15 15.14
CA ALA A 244 4.50 -34.48 16.44
C ALA A 244 3.05 -34.15 16.84
N PHE A 245 2.27 -33.55 15.93
CA PHE A 245 0.85 -33.28 16.18
C PHE A 245 0.02 -34.55 16.37
N ALA A 246 0.31 -35.64 15.64
CA ALA A 246 -0.42 -36.90 15.76
C ALA A 246 -0.22 -37.57 17.13
N GLU A 247 1.02 -37.59 17.64
CA GLU A 247 1.31 -38.11 18.99
C GLU A 247 0.62 -37.28 20.08
N LEU A 248 0.60 -35.96 19.92
CA LEU A 248 -0.10 -35.06 20.86
C LEU A 248 -1.62 -35.15 20.74
N ASP A 249 -2.16 -35.38 19.55
CA ASP A 249 -3.60 -35.61 19.36
C ASP A 249 -4.05 -36.88 20.08
N ASN A 250 -3.27 -37.96 20.01
CA ASN A 250 -3.55 -39.18 20.77
C ASN A 250 -3.55 -38.93 22.28
N LEU A 251 -2.61 -38.12 22.79
CA LEU A 251 -2.59 -37.72 24.19
C LEU A 251 -3.78 -36.82 24.56
N ARG A 252 -4.17 -35.91 23.68
CA ARG A 252 -5.35 -35.04 23.82
C ARG A 252 -6.64 -35.85 23.92
N GLU A 253 -6.79 -36.91 23.14
CA GLU A 253 -7.97 -37.77 23.18
C GLU A 253 -8.04 -38.63 24.45
N GLN A 254 -6.89 -39.14 24.91
CA GLN A 254 -6.83 -40.06 26.05
C GLN A 254 -6.78 -39.35 27.41
N TYR A 255 -6.13 -38.19 27.46
CA TYR A 255 -5.86 -37.42 28.68
C TYR A 255 -6.15 -35.93 28.46
N PRO A 256 -7.42 -35.56 28.16
CA PRO A 256 -7.78 -34.23 27.69
C PRO A 256 -7.46 -33.10 28.67
N ASP A 257 -7.30 -33.39 29.96
CA ASP A 257 -7.04 -32.37 30.99
C ASP A 257 -5.57 -32.31 31.43
N SER A 258 -4.69 -33.15 30.85
CA SER A 258 -3.26 -33.17 31.18
C SER A 258 -2.54 -31.93 30.61
N PRO A 259 -1.91 -31.07 31.43
CA PRO A 259 -1.24 -29.85 30.95
C PRO A 259 0.01 -30.12 30.08
N SER A 260 0.55 -31.34 30.16
CA SER A 260 1.84 -31.71 29.57
C SER A 260 1.81 -31.71 28.04
N TRP A 261 0.76 -32.31 27.44
CA TRP A 261 0.61 -32.29 25.98
C TRP A 261 0.13 -30.93 25.49
N HIS A 262 -0.61 -30.17 26.30
CA HIS A 262 -1.00 -28.79 26.00
C HIS A 262 0.24 -27.91 25.77
N ARG A 263 1.21 -27.94 26.70
CA ARG A 263 2.49 -27.22 26.57
C ARG A 263 3.20 -27.58 25.27
N LEU A 264 3.38 -28.87 25.02
CA LEU A 264 4.10 -29.34 23.84
C LEU A 264 3.32 -29.04 22.54
N TRP A 265 1.99 -29.04 22.55
CA TRP A 265 1.15 -28.61 21.43
C TRP A 265 1.35 -27.15 21.08
N LEU A 266 1.35 -26.27 22.10
CA LEU A 266 1.63 -24.86 21.90
C LEU A 266 3.02 -24.66 21.31
N LYS A 267 4.03 -25.35 21.86
CA LYS A 267 5.42 -25.33 21.37
C LYS A 267 5.51 -25.78 19.92
N VAL A 268 4.96 -26.94 19.57
CA VAL A 268 4.97 -27.49 18.19
C VAL A 268 4.27 -26.53 17.23
N GLY A 269 3.08 -26.03 17.57
CA GLY A 269 2.31 -25.16 16.68
C GLY A 269 2.91 -23.77 16.49
N MET A 270 3.45 -23.16 17.55
CA MET A 270 4.13 -21.87 17.45
C MET A 270 5.45 -21.98 16.70
N THR A 271 6.24 -23.05 16.95
CA THR A 271 7.53 -23.28 16.29
C THR A 271 7.33 -23.53 14.79
N HIS A 272 6.47 -24.50 14.44
CA HIS A 272 6.15 -24.81 13.05
C HIS A 272 5.57 -23.59 12.32
N GLY A 273 4.65 -22.85 12.97
CA GLY A 273 4.05 -21.66 12.39
C GLY A 273 5.06 -20.55 12.09
N GLN A 274 5.96 -20.29 13.04
CA GLN A 274 6.98 -19.26 12.89
C GLN A 274 8.05 -19.66 11.87
N GLU A 275 8.51 -20.91 11.88
CA GLU A 275 9.44 -21.43 10.87
C GLU A 275 8.85 -21.37 9.46
N ALA A 276 7.60 -21.78 9.29
CA ALA A 276 6.93 -21.69 8.00
C ALA A 276 6.74 -20.22 7.54
N LEU A 277 6.41 -19.28 8.44
CA LEU A 277 6.39 -17.84 8.09
C LEU A 277 7.76 -17.37 7.60
N ASN A 278 8.80 -17.78 8.29
CA ASN A 278 10.17 -17.40 8.05
C ASN A 278 10.73 -17.94 6.73
N GLU A 279 10.43 -19.20 6.42
CA GLU A 279 10.73 -19.84 5.13
C GLU A 279 9.94 -19.17 4.01
N GLY A 280 8.66 -18.84 4.24
CA GLY A 280 7.83 -18.16 3.26
C GLY A 280 8.37 -16.78 2.88
N ARG A 281 8.83 -15.99 3.86
CA ARG A 281 9.48 -14.69 3.61
C ARG A 281 10.82 -14.84 2.88
N GLN A 282 11.59 -15.87 3.21
CA GLN A 282 12.85 -16.14 2.52
C GLN A 282 12.62 -16.51 1.06
N ALA A 283 11.67 -17.42 0.79
CA ALA A 283 11.25 -17.77 -0.56
C ALA A 283 10.70 -16.53 -1.32
N ASN A 284 9.94 -15.67 -0.65
CA ASN A 284 9.45 -14.41 -1.23
C ASN A 284 10.59 -13.47 -1.62
N ALA A 285 11.57 -13.27 -0.74
CA ALA A 285 12.77 -12.47 -1.03
C ALA A 285 13.59 -13.04 -2.21
N GLN A 286 13.59 -14.36 -2.38
CA GLN A 286 14.20 -15.07 -3.51
C GLN A 286 13.33 -15.09 -4.77
N ARG A 287 12.16 -14.43 -4.74
CA ARG A 287 11.15 -14.40 -5.81
C ARG A 287 10.57 -15.78 -6.15
N GLU A 288 10.61 -16.72 -5.22
CA GLU A 288 10.00 -18.05 -5.31
C GLU A 288 8.55 -18.01 -4.79
N PHE A 289 7.70 -17.20 -5.42
CA PHE A 289 6.37 -16.84 -4.88
C PHE A 289 5.42 -18.03 -4.63
N GLU A 290 5.48 -19.08 -5.45
CA GLU A 290 4.70 -20.31 -5.18
C GLU A 290 5.21 -21.10 -3.98
N ALA A 291 6.53 -21.14 -3.76
CA ALA A 291 7.09 -21.73 -2.55
C ALA A 291 6.69 -20.90 -1.33
N ALA A 292 6.84 -19.57 -1.43
CA ALA A 292 6.41 -18.63 -0.39
C ALA A 292 4.95 -18.84 0.01
N ARG A 293 4.04 -18.92 -0.97
CA ARG A 293 2.62 -19.21 -0.76
C ARG A 293 2.41 -20.50 0.04
N ARG A 294 3.08 -21.60 -0.33
CA ARG A 294 2.96 -22.90 0.36
C ARG A 294 3.42 -22.81 1.81
N HIS A 295 4.55 -22.15 2.07
CA HIS A 295 5.05 -21.95 3.44
C HIS A 295 4.10 -21.07 4.26
N PHE A 296 3.56 -19.98 3.70
CA PHE A 296 2.55 -19.17 4.39
C PHE A 296 1.25 -19.94 4.68
N GLU A 297 0.82 -20.84 3.78
CA GLU A 297 -0.32 -21.74 4.05
C GLU A 297 -0.04 -22.72 5.20
N GLN A 298 1.18 -23.26 5.28
CA GLN A 298 1.60 -24.12 6.38
C GLN A 298 1.59 -23.35 7.71
N ALA A 299 2.13 -22.14 7.72
CA ALA A 299 2.10 -21.26 8.89
C ALA A 299 0.68 -20.99 9.36
N ARG A 300 -0.21 -20.59 8.44
CA ARG A 300 -1.63 -20.34 8.73
C ARG A 300 -2.30 -21.56 9.38
N ARG A 301 -2.01 -22.77 8.88
CA ARG A 301 -2.55 -24.02 9.44
C ARG A 301 -1.97 -24.32 10.82
N ALA A 302 -0.68 -24.10 11.03
CA ALA A 302 -0.02 -24.33 12.32
C ALA A 302 -0.59 -23.40 13.42
N PHE A 303 -0.71 -22.10 13.15
CA PHE A 303 -1.35 -21.18 14.08
C PHE A 303 -2.84 -21.48 14.26
N GLY A 304 -3.53 -21.95 13.22
CA GLY A 304 -4.89 -22.48 13.33
C GLY A 304 -5.00 -23.60 14.37
N LYS A 305 -4.10 -24.59 14.33
CA LYS A 305 -4.04 -25.67 15.33
C LYS A 305 -3.75 -25.16 16.74
N VAL A 306 -2.94 -24.11 16.89
CA VAL A 306 -2.74 -23.47 18.21
C VAL A 306 -4.05 -22.89 18.71
N LEU A 307 -4.78 -22.17 17.86
CA LEU A 307 -6.04 -21.50 18.23
C LEU A 307 -7.19 -22.45 18.51
N GLU A 308 -7.15 -23.68 18.00
CA GLU A 308 -8.11 -24.73 18.38
C GLU A 308 -8.03 -25.09 19.86
N VAL A 309 -6.83 -25.07 20.44
CA VAL A 309 -6.59 -25.39 21.86
C VAL A 309 -6.50 -24.12 22.72
N TYR A 310 -6.00 -23.01 22.14
CA TYR A 310 -5.79 -21.73 22.80
C TYR A 310 -6.49 -20.57 22.05
N PRO A 311 -7.83 -20.49 22.07
CA PRO A 311 -8.56 -19.44 21.34
C PRO A 311 -8.21 -18.01 21.77
N SER A 312 -7.76 -17.86 23.01
CA SER A 312 -7.39 -16.58 23.64
C SER A 312 -5.88 -16.32 23.63
N HIS A 313 -5.10 -17.09 22.86
CA HIS A 313 -3.65 -16.88 22.78
C HIS A 313 -3.35 -15.45 22.28
N ALA A 314 -2.41 -14.77 22.94
CA ALA A 314 -2.20 -13.34 22.72
C ALA A 314 -1.74 -12.99 21.29
N THR A 315 -0.88 -13.82 20.67
CA THR A 315 -0.22 -13.50 19.40
C THR A 315 -0.63 -14.39 18.23
N ALA A 316 -1.15 -15.59 18.49
CA ALA A 316 -1.47 -16.56 17.44
C ALA A 316 -2.58 -16.10 16.47
N PRO A 317 -3.63 -15.34 16.90
CA PRO A 317 -4.62 -14.81 15.97
C PRO A 317 -3.98 -13.86 14.94
N ALA A 318 -3.16 -12.92 15.41
CA ALA A 318 -2.47 -11.95 14.57
C ALA A 318 -1.50 -12.64 13.59
N LEU A 319 -0.75 -13.65 14.05
CA LEU A 319 0.19 -14.41 13.20
C LEU A 319 -0.53 -15.27 12.15
N ARG A 320 -1.70 -15.85 12.48
CA ARG A 320 -2.55 -16.54 11.50
C ARG A 320 -3.06 -15.58 10.43
N ASP A 321 -3.52 -14.40 10.84
CA ASP A 321 -4.07 -13.39 9.93
C ASP A 321 -2.99 -12.78 9.04
N GLU A 322 -1.80 -12.55 9.59
CA GLU A 322 -0.60 -12.23 8.83
C GLU A 322 -0.28 -13.31 7.79
N ALA A 323 -0.23 -14.59 8.19
CA ALA A 323 0.01 -15.68 7.25
C ALA A 323 -1.06 -15.74 6.15
N ALA A 324 -2.33 -15.45 6.47
CA ALA A 324 -3.42 -15.40 5.51
C ALA A 324 -3.27 -14.26 4.48
N ASP A 325 -2.86 -13.08 4.92
CA ASP A 325 -2.57 -11.96 4.01
C ASP A 325 -1.38 -12.25 3.12
N LEU A 326 -0.30 -12.80 3.69
CA LEU A 326 0.92 -13.13 2.96
C LEU A 326 0.70 -14.22 1.90
N VAL A 327 -0.21 -15.18 2.13
CA VAL A 327 -0.65 -16.12 1.09
C VAL A 327 -1.22 -15.36 -0.11
N GLN A 328 -2.09 -14.37 0.14
CA GLN A 328 -2.77 -13.66 -0.93
C GLN A 328 -1.82 -12.69 -1.67
N ILE A 329 -0.88 -12.07 -0.94
CA ILE A 329 0.17 -11.23 -1.55
C ILE A 329 1.07 -12.09 -2.45
N ALA A 330 1.50 -13.27 -1.99
CA ALA A 330 2.31 -14.18 -2.80
C ALA A 330 1.60 -14.64 -4.08
N VAL A 331 0.27 -14.82 -4.05
CA VAL A 331 -0.54 -15.09 -5.24
C VAL A 331 -0.49 -13.89 -6.20
N GLU A 332 -0.64 -12.68 -5.69
CA GLU A 332 -0.60 -11.44 -6.48
C GLU A 332 0.78 -11.21 -7.09
N GLU A 333 1.88 -11.43 -6.35
CA GLU A 333 3.25 -11.35 -6.87
C GLU A 333 3.54 -12.40 -7.95
N ASN A 334 3.09 -13.64 -7.76
CA ASN A 334 3.27 -14.69 -8.77
C ASN A 334 2.48 -14.38 -10.05
N GLN A 335 1.27 -13.86 -9.91
CA GLN A 335 0.45 -13.41 -11.04
C GLN A 335 1.13 -12.24 -11.76
N ALA A 336 1.59 -11.23 -11.03
CA ALA A 336 2.31 -10.09 -11.60
C ALA A 336 3.58 -10.53 -12.35
N ARG A 337 4.35 -11.48 -11.80
CA ARG A 337 5.51 -12.05 -12.49
C ARG A 337 5.11 -12.75 -13.78
N THR A 338 4.05 -13.55 -13.75
CA THR A 338 3.55 -14.27 -14.94
C THR A 338 3.09 -13.30 -16.03
N ASP A 339 2.38 -12.24 -15.64
CA ASP A 339 1.93 -11.18 -16.56
C ASP A 339 3.13 -10.40 -17.12
N TRP A 340 4.14 -10.11 -16.30
CA TRP A 340 5.37 -9.46 -16.71
C TRP A 340 6.15 -10.29 -17.73
N GLU A 341 6.39 -11.57 -17.45
CA GLU A 341 7.06 -12.51 -18.37
C GLU A 341 6.28 -12.69 -19.67
N ALA A 342 4.95 -12.61 -19.63
CA ALA A 342 4.08 -12.64 -20.80
C ALA A 342 3.99 -11.29 -21.55
N GLY A 343 4.72 -10.26 -21.12
CA GLY A 343 4.74 -8.94 -21.73
C GLY A 343 3.53 -8.05 -21.41
N ARG A 344 2.58 -8.50 -20.58
CA ARG A 344 1.39 -7.76 -20.13
C ARG A 344 1.74 -6.82 -18.97
N ARG A 345 2.66 -5.89 -19.24
CA ARG A 345 3.28 -5.01 -18.24
C ARG A 345 2.29 -4.15 -17.47
N GLU A 346 1.26 -3.62 -18.11
CA GLU A 346 0.23 -2.82 -17.42
C GLU A 346 -0.65 -3.66 -16.49
N GLU A 347 -0.93 -4.92 -16.84
CA GLU A 347 -1.68 -5.85 -15.97
C GLU A 347 -0.84 -6.29 -14.77
N ALA A 348 0.45 -6.56 -15.01
CA ALA A 348 1.40 -6.84 -13.94
C ALA A 348 1.51 -5.67 -12.96
N LEU A 349 1.60 -4.43 -13.46
CA LEU A 349 1.69 -3.23 -12.62
C LEU A 349 0.43 -3.05 -11.75
N LYS A 350 -0.77 -3.17 -12.34
CA LYS A 350 -2.04 -3.14 -11.60
C LYS A 350 -2.13 -4.22 -10.53
N THR A 351 -1.59 -5.41 -10.81
CA THR A 351 -1.57 -6.50 -9.84
C THR A 351 -0.65 -6.18 -8.65
N LEU A 352 0.50 -5.55 -8.90
CA LEU A 352 1.41 -5.08 -7.85
C LEU A 352 0.81 -3.91 -7.04
N GLU A 353 0.10 -2.98 -7.69
CA GLU A 353 -0.63 -1.90 -7.00
C GLU A 353 -1.70 -2.45 -6.03
N ARG A 354 -2.39 -3.54 -6.43
CA ARG A 354 -3.34 -4.24 -5.56
C ARG A 354 -2.65 -4.87 -4.35
N ALA A 355 -1.49 -5.49 -4.55
CA ALA A 355 -0.68 -6.05 -3.48
C ALA A 355 -0.21 -4.96 -2.50
N LEU A 356 0.28 -3.82 -3.01
CA LEU A 356 0.65 -2.66 -2.19
C LEU A 356 -0.54 -2.12 -1.39
N SER A 357 -1.71 -1.97 -2.01
CA SER A 357 -2.92 -1.51 -1.34
C SER A 357 -3.34 -2.44 -0.19
N ARG A 358 -3.19 -3.76 -0.38
CA ARG A 358 -3.46 -4.76 0.67
C ARG A 358 -2.46 -4.65 1.82
N ILE A 359 -1.19 -4.45 1.51
CA ILE A 359 -0.13 -4.22 2.51
C ILE A 359 -0.41 -2.95 3.31
N GLU A 360 -0.80 -1.86 2.66
CA GLU A 360 -1.15 -0.61 3.33
C GLU A 360 -2.38 -0.75 4.23
N HIS A 361 -3.40 -1.47 3.77
CA HIS A 361 -4.58 -1.75 4.57
C HIS A 361 -4.24 -2.55 5.84
N ALA A 362 -3.46 -3.61 5.71
CA ALA A 362 -3.02 -4.40 6.86
C ALA A 362 -2.11 -3.61 7.81
N ARG A 363 -1.28 -2.70 7.29
CA ARG A 363 -0.50 -1.75 8.10
C ARG A 363 -1.38 -0.82 8.92
N GLY A 364 -2.52 -0.38 8.37
CA GLY A 364 -3.56 0.37 9.09
C GLY A 364 -4.16 -0.40 10.28
N GLU A 365 -4.13 -1.73 10.25
CA GLU A 365 -4.59 -2.60 11.34
C GLU A 365 -3.45 -3.00 12.31
N GLY A 366 -2.28 -2.38 12.21
CA GLY A 366 -1.13 -2.63 13.08
C GLY A 366 -0.30 -3.86 12.72
N ARG A 367 -0.45 -4.40 11.50
CA ARG A 367 0.30 -5.55 10.99
C ARG A 367 1.41 -5.08 10.04
N ASP A 368 2.65 -5.51 10.26
CA ASP A 368 3.81 -4.95 9.55
C ASP A 368 4.50 -5.99 8.65
N TYR A 369 4.43 -5.75 7.34
CA TYR A 369 4.90 -6.63 6.26
C TYR A 369 6.12 -6.06 5.51
N ALA A 370 7.01 -5.33 6.20
CA ALA A 370 8.11 -4.59 5.60
C ALA A 370 8.94 -5.40 4.58
N ALA A 371 9.27 -6.67 4.84
CA ALA A 371 10.03 -7.51 3.91
C ALA A 371 9.31 -7.74 2.58
N VAL A 372 8.06 -8.21 2.64
CA VAL A 372 7.27 -8.47 1.43
C VAL A 372 6.92 -7.17 0.72
N ALA A 373 6.65 -6.10 1.48
CA ALA A 373 6.45 -4.76 0.93
C ALA A 373 7.65 -4.22 0.16
N ALA A 374 8.88 -4.55 0.59
CA ALA A 374 10.08 -4.19 -0.14
C ALA A 374 10.20 -4.95 -1.47
N VAL A 375 9.87 -6.24 -1.49
CA VAL A 375 9.86 -7.06 -2.72
C VAL A 375 8.81 -6.54 -3.71
N VAL A 376 7.57 -6.31 -3.27
CA VAL A 376 6.50 -5.77 -4.13
C VAL A 376 6.87 -4.40 -4.68
N ARG A 377 7.43 -3.50 -3.85
CA ARG A 377 7.89 -2.17 -4.31
C ARG A 377 9.04 -2.27 -5.31
N ALA A 378 10.03 -3.13 -5.07
CA ALA A 378 11.13 -3.33 -6.00
C ALA A 378 10.65 -3.85 -7.36
N MET A 379 9.69 -4.79 -7.37
CA MET A 379 9.06 -5.26 -8.61
C MET A 379 8.28 -4.14 -9.31
N HIS A 380 7.51 -3.35 -8.53
CA HIS A 380 6.73 -2.24 -9.06
C HIS A 380 7.62 -1.17 -9.71
N GLU A 381 8.67 -0.72 -9.02
CA GLU A 381 9.63 0.27 -9.52
C GLU A 381 10.37 -0.22 -10.77
N ALA A 382 10.81 -1.48 -10.78
CA ALA A 382 11.48 -2.07 -11.94
C ALA A 382 10.55 -2.11 -13.17
N LEU A 383 9.30 -2.55 -12.98
CA LEU A 383 8.31 -2.63 -14.05
C LEU A 383 7.87 -1.24 -14.55
N GLN A 384 7.71 -0.28 -13.64
CA GLN A 384 7.40 1.10 -14.00
C GLN A 384 8.54 1.71 -14.83
N GLY A 385 9.80 1.51 -14.42
CA GLY A 385 10.97 1.95 -15.19
C GLY A 385 11.05 1.31 -16.57
N GLU A 386 10.67 0.03 -16.72
CA GLU A 386 10.59 -0.64 -18.01
C GLU A 386 9.51 -0.03 -18.91
N ILE A 387 8.32 0.25 -18.37
CA ILE A 387 7.22 0.90 -19.10
C ILE A 387 7.63 2.31 -19.56
N GLU A 388 8.28 3.09 -18.69
CA GLU A 388 8.77 4.43 -19.02
C GLU A 388 9.84 4.38 -20.11
N ARG A 389 10.77 3.42 -20.05
CA ARG A 389 11.78 3.21 -21.09
C ARG A 389 11.13 2.85 -22.43
N ILE A 390 10.16 1.94 -22.45
CA ILE A 390 9.44 1.57 -23.68
C ILE A 390 8.73 2.77 -24.30
N ARG A 391 8.07 3.62 -23.49
CA ARG A 391 7.44 4.86 -23.96
C ARG A 391 8.43 5.86 -24.52
N GLU A 392 9.61 5.96 -23.92
CA GLU A 392 10.69 6.82 -24.41
C GLU A 392 11.26 6.32 -25.74
N GLU A 393 11.49 5.00 -25.87
CA GLU A 393 11.89 4.36 -27.12
C GLU A 393 10.86 4.61 -28.23
N GLU A 394 9.57 4.46 -27.94
CA GLU A 394 8.50 4.73 -28.90
C GLU A 394 8.47 6.20 -29.35
N ARG A 395 8.66 7.15 -28.43
CA ARG A 395 8.76 8.58 -28.77
C ARG A 395 9.96 8.85 -29.69
N ARG A 396 11.11 8.24 -29.44
CA ARG A 396 12.30 8.39 -30.30
C ARG A 396 12.07 7.82 -31.69
N LEU A 397 11.39 6.68 -31.82
CA LEU A 397 11.00 6.12 -33.11
C LEU A 397 10.06 7.04 -33.89
N GLN A 398 9.06 7.61 -33.22
CA GLN A 398 8.15 8.59 -33.81
C GLN A 398 8.88 9.86 -34.26
N ASP A 399 9.82 10.35 -33.45
CA ASP A 399 10.67 11.48 -33.81
C ASP A 399 11.60 11.17 -34.99
N GLY A 400 12.17 9.96 -35.04
CA GLY A 400 12.95 9.48 -36.17
C GLY A 400 12.15 9.48 -37.47
N GLU A 401 10.92 8.94 -37.47
CA GLU A 401 10.03 8.96 -38.63
C GLU A 401 9.64 10.40 -39.05
N ARG A 402 9.39 11.28 -38.07
CA ARG A 402 9.11 12.69 -38.35
C ARG A 402 10.30 13.37 -39.03
N LEU A 403 11.52 13.20 -38.51
CA LEU A 403 12.74 13.75 -39.08
C LEU A 403 13.02 13.21 -40.48
N LEU A 404 12.76 11.92 -40.71
CA LEU A 404 12.85 11.29 -42.02
C LEU A 404 11.87 11.94 -43.02
N GLY A 405 10.63 12.21 -42.58
CA GLY A 405 9.64 12.96 -43.36
C GLY A 405 10.01 14.41 -43.64
N GLU A 406 10.70 15.07 -42.69
CA GLU A 406 11.25 16.43 -42.81
C GLU A 406 12.53 16.51 -43.65
N ARG A 407 13.03 15.39 -44.21
CA ARG A 407 14.28 15.29 -44.99
C ARG A 407 15.55 15.65 -44.20
N ARG A 408 15.54 15.44 -42.88
CA ARG A 408 16.72 15.60 -41.99
C ARG A 408 17.34 14.22 -41.75
N LEU A 409 17.99 13.69 -42.79
CA LEU A 409 18.31 12.27 -42.88
C LEU A 409 19.37 11.79 -41.87
N ASP A 410 20.36 12.62 -41.58
CA ASP A 410 21.40 12.39 -40.57
C ASP A 410 20.81 12.32 -39.16
N GLU A 411 20.03 13.33 -38.78
CA GLU A 411 19.37 13.34 -37.46
C GLU A 411 18.36 12.20 -37.31
N ALA A 412 17.65 11.84 -38.39
CA ALA A 412 16.75 10.69 -38.41
C ALA A 412 17.54 9.37 -38.21
N ALA A 413 18.65 9.19 -38.94
CA ALA A 413 19.51 8.02 -38.80
C ALA A 413 20.09 7.91 -37.38
N ASP A 414 20.53 9.02 -36.79
CA ASP A 414 21.03 9.05 -35.41
C ASP A 414 19.95 8.65 -34.40
N ARG A 415 18.71 9.15 -34.53
CA ARG A 415 17.58 8.77 -33.66
C ARG A 415 17.22 7.30 -33.75
N PHE A 416 17.21 6.73 -34.96
CA PHE A 416 16.99 5.31 -35.14
C PHE A 416 18.15 4.49 -34.56
N ARG A 417 19.40 4.93 -34.75
CA ARG A 417 20.59 4.26 -34.21
C ARG A 417 20.60 4.23 -32.68
N GLU A 418 20.20 5.33 -32.04
CA GLU A 418 19.98 5.45 -30.59
C GLU A 418 18.90 4.49 -30.04
N THR A 419 18.11 3.85 -30.92
CA THR A 419 16.99 2.96 -30.54
C THR A 419 17.18 1.52 -31.03
N LEU A 420 18.34 1.18 -31.61
CA LEU A 420 18.64 -0.19 -32.05
C LEU A 420 18.76 -1.20 -30.91
N ASP A 421 19.06 -0.74 -29.69
CA ASP A 421 19.15 -1.52 -28.47
C ASP A 421 17.85 -1.46 -27.62
N ALA A 422 16.73 -1.09 -28.24
CA ALA A 422 15.43 -1.02 -27.59
C ALA A 422 15.04 -2.32 -26.89
N LEU A 423 14.24 -2.23 -25.82
CA LEU A 423 13.80 -3.40 -25.05
C LEU A 423 12.91 -4.36 -25.87
N LEU A 424 12.06 -3.82 -26.73
CA LEU A 424 11.12 -4.60 -27.53
C LEU A 424 11.71 -4.95 -28.89
N SER A 425 11.59 -6.21 -29.29
CA SER A 425 12.04 -6.67 -30.63
C SER A 425 11.37 -5.92 -31.77
N ASP A 426 10.12 -5.48 -31.58
CA ASP A 426 9.39 -4.72 -32.59
C ASP A 426 9.92 -3.29 -32.70
N HIS A 427 10.33 -2.67 -31.59
CA HIS A 427 11.01 -1.38 -31.58
C HIS A 427 12.39 -1.48 -32.25
N GLN A 428 13.15 -2.55 -31.97
CA GLN A 428 14.43 -2.80 -32.64
C GLN A 428 14.26 -2.95 -34.16
N ARG A 429 13.23 -3.69 -34.59
CA ARG A 429 12.91 -3.83 -36.03
C ARG A 429 12.49 -2.52 -36.66
N TRP A 430 11.65 -1.73 -35.98
CA TRP A 430 11.24 -0.41 -36.45
C TRP A 430 12.45 0.53 -36.57
N ALA A 431 13.32 0.56 -35.56
CA ALA A 431 14.58 1.30 -35.61
C ALA A 431 15.45 0.86 -36.80
N ALA A 432 15.63 -0.44 -36.99
CA ALA A 432 16.44 -0.97 -38.09
C ALA A 432 15.85 -0.64 -39.47
N ASP A 433 14.53 -0.75 -39.65
CA ASP A 433 13.87 -0.39 -40.91
C ASP A 433 13.96 1.11 -41.20
N GLY A 434 13.70 1.94 -40.18
CA GLY A 434 13.84 3.39 -40.25
C GLY A 434 15.27 3.82 -40.59
N LEU A 435 16.27 3.18 -39.96
CA LEU A 435 17.69 3.42 -40.24
C LEU A 435 18.06 3.03 -41.67
N ASN A 436 17.66 1.84 -42.12
CA ASN A 436 17.91 1.38 -43.50
C ASN A 436 17.28 2.33 -44.53
N ARG A 437 16.08 2.85 -44.26
CA ARG A 437 15.41 3.84 -45.12
C ARG A 437 16.17 5.15 -45.15
N ALA A 438 16.62 5.65 -44.00
CA ALA A 438 17.43 6.86 -43.92
C ALA A 438 18.76 6.70 -44.68
N GLU A 439 19.48 5.58 -44.46
CA GLU A 439 20.74 5.27 -45.12
C GLU A 439 20.58 5.07 -46.63
N ALA A 440 19.48 4.45 -47.09
CA ALA A 440 19.19 4.33 -48.52
C ALA A 440 18.97 5.69 -49.19
N GLU A 441 18.25 6.61 -48.54
CA GLU A 441 18.07 7.98 -49.04
C GLU A 441 19.38 8.77 -49.04
N ILE A 442 20.25 8.56 -48.05
CA ILE A 442 21.61 9.13 -48.01
C ILE A 442 22.45 8.58 -49.18
N HIS A 443 22.42 7.27 -49.43
CA HIS A 443 23.16 6.67 -50.54
C HIS A 443 22.70 7.19 -51.90
N LEU A 444 21.38 7.31 -52.12
CA LEU A 444 20.83 7.92 -53.34
C LEU A 444 21.25 9.38 -53.49
N PHE A 445 21.28 10.14 -52.38
CA PHE A 445 21.83 11.49 -52.37
C PHE A 445 23.30 11.52 -52.81
N GLU A 446 24.13 10.61 -52.28
CA GLU A 446 25.54 10.50 -52.65
C GLU A 446 25.74 10.15 -54.13
N GLU A 447 24.90 9.26 -54.68
CA GLU A 447 24.90 8.93 -56.12
C GLU A 447 24.58 10.16 -56.99
N GLU A 448 23.57 10.95 -56.63
CA GLU A 448 23.21 12.17 -57.38
C GLU A 448 24.30 13.25 -57.24
N MET A 449 24.93 13.38 -56.07
CA MET A 449 26.09 14.24 -55.86
C MET A 449 27.29 13.82 -56.71
N GLU A 450 27.49 12.52 -56.95
CA GLU A 450 28.57 12.02 -57.80
C GLU A 450 28.24 12.17 -59.29
N ARG A 451 26.98 11.98 -59.69
CA ARG A 451 26.52 12.29 -61.06
C ARG A 451 26.73 13.76 -61.41
N GLY A 452 26.39 14.67 -60.49
CA GLY A 452 26.63 16.10 -60.68
C GLY A 452 28.12 16.41 -60.87
N ARG A 453 28.99 15.78 -60.07
CA ARG A 453 30.47 15.95 -60.15
C ARG A 453 31.08 15.40 -61.44
N THR A 454 30.51 14.35 -62.00
CA THR A 454 31.04 13.66 -63.20
C THR A 454 30.35 14.06 -64.50
N ALA A 455 29.30 14.89 -64.45
CA ALA A 455 28.57 15.37 -65.60
C ALA A 455 29.46 16.26 -66.50
N ALA A 456 29.54 15.90 -67.79
CA ALA A 456 30.30 16.65 -68.78
C ALA A 456 29.62 17.95 -69.23
N ASP A 457 28.29 18.04 -69.08
CA ASP A 457 27.48 19.21 -69.39
C ASP A 457 27.06 19.93 -68.09
N PRO A 458 27.42 21.22 -67.91
CA PRO A 458 27.05 22.02 -66.74
C PRO A 458 25.54 22.10 -66.48
N PHE A 459 24.70 22.01 -67.52
CA PHE A 459 23.24 22.00 -67.33
C PHE A 459 22.76 20.66 -66.74
N ALA A 460 23.34 19.54 -67.18
CA ALA A 460 23.07 18.22 -66.58
C ALA A 460 23.61 18.12 -65.14
N ALA A 461 24.72 18.81 -64.83
CA ALA A 461 25.24 18.92 -63.47
C ALA A 461 24.25 19.67 -62.54
N VAL A 462 23.60 20.73 -63.02
CA VAL A 462 22.54 21.44 -62.26
C VAL A 462 21.35 20.54 -61.97
N GLU A 463 20.91 19.71 -62.92
CA GLU A 463 19.80 18.78 -62.69
C GLU A 463 20.13 17.74 -61.63
N ALA A 464 21.33 17.15 -61.69
CA ALA A 464 21.79 16.16 -60.70
C ALA A 464 21.98 16.77 -59.31
N PHE A 465 22.62 17.95 -59.19
CA PHE A 465 22.76 18.62 -57.90
C PHE A 465 21.43 19.16 -57.34
N GLN A 466 20.49 19.55 -58.21
CA GLN A 466 19.13 19.90 -57.77
C GLN A 466 18.39 18.67 -57.24
N ALA A 467 18.49 17.52 -57.91
CA ALA A 467 17.92 16.27 -57.42
C ALA A 467 18.52 15.84 -56.08
N ALA A 468 19.83 16.02 -55.88
CA ALA A 468 20.49 15.81 -54.60
C ALA A 468 19.97 16.78 -53.51
N TYR A 469 19.89 18.08 -53.82
CA TYR A 469 19.40 19.10 -52.89
C TYR A 469 17.92 18.90 -52.51
N ASP A 470 17.05 18.55 -53.46
CA ASP A 470 15.63 18.30 -53.19
C ASP A 470 15.41 17.07 -52.29
N ARG A 471 16.32 16.10 -52.37
CA ARG A 471 16.29 14.88 -51.57
C ARG A 471 16.80 15.11 -50.15
N TRP A 472 17.89 15.87 -50.00
CA TRP A 472 18.43 16.28 -48.69
C TRP A 472 19.00 17.70 -48.73
N PRO A 473 18.19 18.73 -48.43
CA PRO A 473 18.62 20.12 -48.53
C PRO A 473 19.74 20.50 -47.56
N GLY A 474 19.76 19.87 -46.38
CA GLY A 474 20.83 20.00 -45.39
C GLY A 474 22.03 19.09 -45.63
N GLY A 475 22.04 18.34 -46.74
CA GLY A 475 23.08 17.38 -47.06
C GLY A 475 24.45 18.04 -47.25
N PRO A 476 25.56 17.36 -46.89
CA PRO A 476 26.89 17.93 -46.97
C PRO A 476 27.20 18.45 -48.38
N LYS A 477 27.49 19.75 -48.49
CA LYS A 477 27.89 20.44 -49.74
C LYS A 477 26.85 20.41 -50.88
N ALA A 478 25.62 19.98 -50.62
CA ALA A 478 24.58 19.91 -51.65
C ALA A 478 24.21 21.31 -52.18
N ALA A 479 23.93 22.23 -51.26
CA ALA A 479 23.62 23.62 -51.58
C ALA A 479 24.79 24.36 -52.24
N GLU A 480 26.02 24.14 -51.73
CA GLU A 480 27.26 24.75 -52.25
C GLU A 480 27.57 24.27 -53.68
N ALA A 481 27.49 22.96 -53.94
CA ALA A 481 27.72 22.40 -55.28
C ALA A 481 26.66 22.85 -56.30
N LEU A 482 25.39 22.91 -55.88
CA LEU A 482 24.30 23.43 -56.71
C LEU A 482 24.48 24.93 -56.99
N GLU A 483 24.82 25.72 -55.98
CA GLU A 483 25.12 27.15 -56.09
C GLU A 483 26.25 27.42 -57.08
N GLU A 484 27.42 26.81 -56.90
CA GLU A 484 28.58 27.01 -57.76
C GLU A 484 28.28 26.68 -59.22
N THR A 485 27.59 25.56 -59.46
CA THR A 485 27.20 25.13 -60.81
C THR A 485 26.18 26.09 -61.42
N LEU A 486 25.19 26.58 -60.65
CA LEU A 486 24.23 27.59 -61.12
C LEU A 486 24.91 28.90 -61.51
N VAL A 487 25.96 29.32 -60.81
CA VAL A 487 26.78 30.49 -61.19
C VAL A 487 27.55 30.25 -62.48
N GLU A 488 28.17 29.09 -62.64
CA GLU A 488 28.91 28.72 -63.85
C GLU A 488 27.99 28.68 -65.09
N VAL A 489 26.80 28.09 -64.95
CA VAL A 489 25.80 28.02 -66.02
C VAL A 489 25.20 29.40 -66.31
N GLY A 490 25.00 30.23 -65.28
CA GLY A 490 24.59 31.62 -65.42
C GLY A 490 25.59 32.46 -66.23
N GLU A 491 26.90 32.30 -65.99
CA GLU A 491 27.94 32.98 -66.78
C GLU A 491 27.98 32.48 -68.23
N ARG A 492 27.87 31.17 -68.47
CA ARG A 492 27.78 30.61 -69.84
C ARG A 492 26.54 31.08 -70.60
N ALA A 493 25.37 31.14 -69.94
CA ALA A 493 24.14 31.66 -70.54
C ALA A 493 24.28 33.15 -70.91
N ARG A 494 24.97 33.93 -70.08
CA ARG A 494 25.30 35.34 -70.34
C ARG A 494 26.23 35.51 -71.52
N GLU A 495 27.31 34.73 -71.60
CA GLU A 495 28.27 34.76 -72.71
C GLU A 495 27.65 34.33 -74.05
N ALA A 496 26.63 33.47 -74.01
CA ALA A 496 25.80 33.11 -75.15
C ALA A 496 24.72 34.15 -75.50
N GLY A 497 24.67 35.31 -74.82
CA GLY A 497 23.70 36.38 -75.07
C GLY A 497 22.28 36.10 -74.58
N ARG A 498 22.06 35.03 -73.80
CA ARG A 498 20.76 34.64 -73.23
C ARG A 498 20.56 35.27 -71.86
N GLU A 499 20.51 36.59 -71.82
CA GLU A 499 20.54 37.38 -70.58
C GLU A 499 19.39 37.07 -69.61
N LYS A 500 18.19 36.71 -70.10
CA LYS A 500 17.05 36.32 -69.25
C LYS A 500 17.26 34.99 -68.52
N GLU A 501 17.89 34.01 -69.18
CA GLU A 501 18.22 32.72 -68.58
C GLU A 501 19.38 32.88 -67.58
N ALA A 502 20.39 33.69 -67.92
CA ALA A 502 21.50 34.03 -67.03
C ALA A 502 21.02 34.68 -65.72
N VAL A 503 20.07 35.62 -65.80
CA VAL A 503 19.43 36.22 -64.62
C VAL A 503 18.68 35.16 -63.78
N GLY A 504 18.00 34.21 -64.41
CA GLY A 504 17.31 33.11 -63.72
C GLY A 504 18.25 32.20 -62.93
N TYR A 505 19.40 31.83 -63.51
CA TYR A 505 20.40 31.00 -62.84
C TYR A 505 21.14 31.74 -61.72
N PHE A 506 21.52 33.01 -61.93
CA PHE A 506 22.15 33.80 -60.86
C PHE A 506 21.22 34.10 -59.68
N ARG A 507 19.91 34.25 -59.91
CA ARG A 507 18.94 34.42 -58.80
C ARG A 507 18.74 33.14 -58.00
N ARG A 508 18.63 31.99 -58.66
CA ARG A 508 18.59 30.69 -57.96
C ARG A 508 19.85 30.41 -57.14
N ALA A 509 21.03 30.79 -57.64
CA ALA A 509 22.27 30.71 -56.88
C ALA A 509 22.25 31.63 -55.63
N LEU A 510 21.66 32.83 -55.75
CA LEU A 510 21.52 33.76 -54.61
C LEU A 510 20.44 33.37 -53.62
N ASP A 511 19.41 32.63 -54.04
CA ASP A 511 18.41 32.05 -53.13
C ASP A 511 19.04 30.97 -52.22
N LEU A 512 20.07 30.26 -52.72
CA LEU A 512 20.86 29.29 -51.96
C LEU A 512 21.94 29.97 -51.10
N ASN A 513 22.65 30.96 -51.66
CA ASN A 513 23.66 31.74 -50.95
C ASN A 513 23.55 33.23 -51.30
N PRO A 514 22.89 34.03 -50.45
CA PRO A 514 22.70 35.45 -50.68
C PRO A 514 24.00 36.25 -50.77
N ASP A 515 25.16 35.69 -50.43
CA ASP A 515 26.46 36.35 -50.43
C ASP A 515 27.42 35.97 -51.56
N ASN A 516 27.00 35.12 -52.50
CA ASN A 516 27.84 34.73 -53.63
C ASN A 516 28.28 35.95 -54.47
N ALA A 517 29.58 36.28 -54.39
CA ALA A 517 30.14 37.46 -55.02
C ALA A 517 30.17 37.38 -56.57
N GLN A 518 30.26 36.17 -57.15
CA GLN A 518 30.23 35.96 -58.61
C GLN A 518 28.82 36.08 -59.18
N ALA A 519 27.81 35.48 -58.55
CA ALA A 519 26.40 35.65 -58.93
C ALA A 519 25.96 37.11 -58.84
N LYS A 520 26.34 37.80 -57.75
CA LYS A 520 26.14 39.25 -57.59
C LYS A 520 26.84 40.05 -58.70
N LYS A 521 28.07 39.68 -59.09
CA LYS A 521 28.84 40.37 -60.15
C LYS A 521 28.23 40.16 -61.55
N GLY A 522 27.71 38.96 -61.83
CA GLY A 522 27.01 38.61 -63.06
C GLY A 522 25.70 39.39 -63.23
N LEU A 523 24.86 39.43 -62.18
CA LEU A 523 23.65 40.28 -62.13
C LEU A 523 23.98 41.76 -62.23
N LYS A 524 24.98 42.23 -61.46
CA LYS A 524 25.42 43.63 -61.47
C LYS A 524 25.83 44.07 -62.86
N ARG A 525 26.59 43.28 -63.64
CA ARG A 525 26.97 43.63 -65.03
C ARG A 525 25.79 43.82 -65.99
N ILE A 526 24.67 43.14 -65.76
CA ILE A 526 23.46 43.22 -66.59
C ILE A 526 22.53 44.34 -66.10
N GLU A 527 22.55 44.65 -64.80
CA GLU A 527 21.52 45.48 -64.16
C GLU A 527 21.99 46.84 -63.57
N VAL A 528 23.28 47.25 -63.54
CA VAL A 528 23.74 48.40 -62.67
C VAL A 528 22.89 49.68 -62.70
N GLY A 529 22.39 50.13 -63.85
CA GLY A 529 21.52 51.32 -63.92
C GLY A 529 20.16 51.10 -63.25
N PRO A 530 19.36 50.12 -63.71
CA PRO A 530 18.15 49.66 -63.03
C PRO A 530 18.37 49.18 -61.59
N GLN A 531 19.58 48.71 -61.23
CA GLN A 531 19.92 48.20 -59.89
C GLN A 531 20.03 49.32 -58.86
N ILE A 532 20.56 50.49 -59.22
CA ILE A 532 20.63 51.64 -58.31
C ILE A 532 19.23 52.21 -58.10
N GLU A 533 18.40 52.22 -59.13
CA GLU A 533 16.98 52.60 -59.04
C GLU A 533 16.15 51.58 -58.23
N ALA A 534 16.37 50.28 -58.44
CA ALA A 534 15.74 49.21 -57.67
C ALA A 534 16.23 49.15 -56.22
N ASP A 535 17.51 49.41 -55.94
CA ASP A 535 18.05 49.51 -54.57
C ASP A 535 17.46 50.74 -53.86
N LEU A 536 17.28 51.86 -54.56
CA LEU A 536 16.62 53.05 -54.03
C LEU A 536 15.13 52.81 -53.74
N GLU A 537 14.40 52.18 -54.67
CA GLU A 537 12.99 51.79 -54.45
C GLU A 537 12.84 50.70 -53.38
N ALA A 538 13.75 49.74 -53.29
CA ALA A 538 13.76 48.73 -52.24
C ALA A 538 14.03 49.33 -50.86
N VAL A 539 14.95 50.30 -50.75
CA VAL A 539 15.18 51.01 -49.49
C VAL A 539 13.96 51.88 -49.16
N ARG A 540 13.35 52.59 -50.11
CA ARG A 540 12.10 53.34 -49.88
C ARG A 540 10.95 52.44 -49.42
N ALA A 541 10.75 51.30 -50.09
CA ALA A 541 9.76 50.31 -49.70
C ALA A 541 10.05 49.71 -48.32
N GLN A 542 11.31 49.47 -47.98
CA GLN A 542 11.71 48.97 -46.67
C GLN A 542 11.55 50.04 -45.57
N VAL A 543 11.81 51.31 -45.87
CA VAL A 543 11.55 52.45 -44.97
C VAL A 543 10.05 52.61 -44.69
N GLU A 544 9.21 52.47 -45.72
CA GLU A 544 7.74 52.46 -45.60
C GLU A 544 7.23 51.22 -44.84
N ARG A 545 7.84 50.06 -45.08
CA ARG A 545 7.51 48.81 -44.37
C ARG A 545 7.86 48.90 -42.88
N LEU A 546 9.07 49.38 -42.56
CA LEU A 546 9.50 49.59 -41.16
C LEU A 546 8.66 50.68 -40.48
N ALA A 547 8.21 51.71 -41.21
CA ALA A 547 7.30 52.73 -40.66
C ALA A 547 5.93 52.16 -40.26
N ARG A 548 5.50 51.04 -40.86
CA ARG A 548 4.24 50.36 -40.56
C ARG A 548 4.42 49.18 -39.59
N GLN A 549 5.65 48.81 -39.27
CA GLN A 549 5.94 47.70 -38.38
C GLN A 549 6.00 48.16 -36.91
N PRO A 550 5.23 47.53 -36.00
CA PRO A 550 5.20 47.90 -34.59
C PRO A 550 6.49 47.59 -33.82
N GLU A 551 7.36 46.73 -34.37
CA GLU A 551 8.59 46.26 -33.70
C GLU A 551 9.88 46.80 -34.29
N ALA A 552 9.80 47.82 -35.17
CA ALA A 552 10.99 48.38 -35.80
C ALA A 552 12.02 48.82 -34.76
N ARG A 553 13.29 48.50 -35.01
CA ARG A 553 14.41 48.79 -34.11
C ARG A 553 15.27 49.89 -34.68
N ALA A 554 15.88 50.69 -33.82
CA ALA A 554 16.86 51.70 -34.24
C ALA A 554 18.02 51.05 -35.03
N ALA A 555 18.40 49.81 -34.69
CA ALA A 555 19.40 49.06 -35.42
C ALA A 555 19.03 48.80 -36.89
N GLU A 556 17.74 48.63 -37.22
CA GLU A 556 17.28 48.36 -38.60
C GLU A 556 17.35 49.63 -39.46
N PHE A 557 16.97 50.78 -38.90
CA PHE A 557 17.20 52.08 -39.55
C PHE A 557 18.70 52.39 -39.68
N LYS A 558 19.53 51.94 -38.73
CA LYS A 558 21.00 52.04 -38.83
C LYS A 558 21.55 51.18 -39.96
N ALA A 559 21.08 49.95 -40.11
CA ALA A 559 21.45 49.08 -41.21
C ALA A 559 21.02 49.66 -42.58
N LEU A 560 19.86 50.32 -42.65
CA LEU A 560 19.44 51.04 -43.85
C LEU A 560 20.33 52.25 -44.16
N LEU A 561 20.80 52.99 -43.14
CA LEU A 561 21.78 54.07 -43.33
C LEU A 561 23.10 53.54 -43.86
N ASP A 562 23.58 52.42 -43.33
CA ASP A 562 24.82 51.78 -43.78
C ASP A 562 24.68 51.28 -45.23
N ARG A 563 23.54 50.65 -45.57
CA ARG A 563 23.23 50.25 -46.95
C ARG A 563 23.10 51.45 -47.90
N LEU A 564 22.48 52.55 -47.46
CA LEU A 564 22.39 53.78 -48.26
C LEU A 564 23.77 54.41 -48.47
N ALA A 565 24.72 54.28 -47.54
CA ALA A 565 26.11 54.71 -47.75
C ALA A 565 26.79 53.92 -48.88
N ASP A 566 26.52 52.62 -48.97
CA ASP A 566 27.02 51.77 -50.07
C ASP A 566 26.32 52.06 -51.41
N VAL A 567 25.01 52.36 -51.39
CA VAL A 567 24.27 52.81 -52.59
C VAL A 567 24.77 54.18 -53.04
N HIS A 568 25.07 55.09 -52.12
CA HIS A 568 25.63 56.42 -52.39
C HIS A 568 26.99 56.34 -53.09
N ALA A 569 27.88 55.48 -52.59
CA ALA A 569 29.18 55.24 -53.20
C ALA A 569 29.07 54.71 -54.64
N ARG A 570 28.07 53.87 -54.94
CA ARG A 570 27.78 53.34 -56.28
C ARG A 570 27.08 54.35 -57.20
N ALA A 571 26.23 55.22 -56.64
CA ALA A 571 25.51 56.27 -57.35
C ALA A 571 26.39 57.47 -57.71
N CYS A 572 27.64 57.54 -57.22
CA CYS A 572 28.60 58.63 -57.51
C CYS A 572 28.79 58.95 -59.00
N ALA A 573 28.60 57.97 -59.90
CA ALA A 573 28.69 58.14 -61.35
C ALA A 573 27.36 58.59 -62.03
N PHE A 574 26.26 58.66 -61.27
CA PHE A 574 24.90 59.00 -61.74
C PHE A 574 24.35 60.18 -60.94
N PRO A 575 24.55 61.43 -61.42
CA PRO A 575 24.29 62.65 -60.63
C PRO A 575 22.86 62.79 -60.08
N ASP A 576 21.85 62.31 -60.81
CA ASP A 576 20.45 62.40 -60.40
C ASP A 576 20.08 61.35 -59.34
N LEU A 577 20.61 60.13 -59.46
CA LEU A 577 20.43 59.07 -58.46
C LEU A 577 21.20 59.37 -57.18
N LYS A 578 22.40 59.96 -57.29
CA LYS A 578 23.18 60.43 -56.14
C LYS A 578 22.39 61.40 -55.27
N LYS A 579 21.73 62.40 -55.88
CA LYS A 579 20.88 63.35 -55.16
C LYS A 579 19.69 62.67 -54.47
N GLN A 580 19.09 61.66 -55.10
CA GLN A 580 18.00 60.90 -54.49
C GLN A 580 18.45 60.03 -53.31
N VAL A 581 19.67 59.49 -53.35
CA VAL A 581 20.26 58.74 -52.22
C VAL A 581 20.55 59.68 -51.04
N GLU A 582 21.13 60.86 -51.31
CA GLU A 582 21.46 61.85 -50.26
C GLU A 582 20.21 62.33 -49.52
N ALA A 583 19.12 62.60 -50.24
CA ALA A 583 17.84 62.97 -49.62
C ALA A 583 17.25 61.86 -48.76
N LEU A 584 17.34 60.60 -49.21
CA LEU A 584 16.83 59.45 -48.46
C LEU A 584 17.70 59.11 -47.24
N GLN A 585 19.02 59.35 -47.29
CA GLN A 585 19.93 59.21 -46.15
C GLN A 585 19.57 60.17 -45.01
N GLU A 586 19.25 61.42 -45.35
CA GLU A 586 18.85 62.43 -44.36
C GLU A 586 17.52 62.03 -43.69
N GLU A 587 16.55 61.57 -44.48
CA GLU A 587 15.25 61.10 -43.97
C GLU A 587 15.38 59.88 -43.02
N VAL A 588 16.12 58.85 -43.43
CA VAL A 588 16.36 57.66 -42.59
C VAL A 588 17.20 58.01 -41.35
N GLY A 589 18.09 59.00 -41.46
CA GLY A 589 18.92 59.51 -40.37
C GLY A 589 18.11 60.12 -39.23
N GLU A 590 17.10 60.92 -39.57
CA GLU A 590 16.18 61.49 -38.58
C GLU A 590 15.27 60.42 -37.95
N ARG A 591 14.80 59.45 -38.73
CA ARG A 591 14.01 58.31 -38.21
C ARG A 591 14.83 57.46 -37.22
N TYR A 592 16.10 57.18 -37.52
CA TYR A 592 17.01 56.48 -36.60
C TYR A 592 17.13 57.17 -35.24
N LYS A 593 17.31 58.50 -35.21
CA LYS A 593 17.42 59.28 -33.97
C LYS A 593 16.14 59.17 -33.11
N ARG A 594 14.96 59.23 -33.74
CA ARG A 594 13.66 59.11 -33.06
C ARG A 594 13.44 57.71 -32.48
N TRP A 595 13.72 56.65 -33.24
CA TRP A 595 13.60 55.27 -32.76
C TRP A 595 14.61 54.93 -31.66
N ARG A 596 15.83 55.46 -31.72
CA ARG A 596 16.83 55.29 -30.64
C ARG A 596 16.41 55.97 -29.34
N ALA A 597 15.75 57.12 -29.43
CA ALA A 597 15.18 57.80 -28.26
C ALA A 597 13.97 57.03 -27.68
N TYR A 598 13.12 56.47 -28.56
CA TYR A 598 12.00 55.60 -28.19
C TYR A 598 12.45 54.34 -27.44
N GLU A 599 13.41 53.58 -27.97
CA GLU A 599 13.88 52.32 -27.38
C GLU A 599 14.39 52.49 -25.94
N ARG A 600 15.11 53.59 -25.67
CA ARG A 600 15.64 53.89 -24.33
C ARG A 600 14.51 54.09 -23.30
N LEU A 601 13.48 54.83 -23.68
CA LEU A 601 12.33 55.10 -22.81
C LEU A 601 11.42 53.87 -22.69
N ARG A 602 11.23 53.12 -23.80
CA ARG A 602 10.53 51.84 -23.81
C ARG A 602 11.20 50.82 -22.88
N GLY A 603 12.53 50.72 -22.87
CA GLY A 603 13.25 49.82 -21.96
C GLY A 603 12.93 50.12 -20.49
N ARG A 604 12.99 51.39 -20.08
CA ARG A 604 12.61 51.82 -18.72
C ARG A 604 11.13 51.53 -18.41
N ALA A 605 10.25 51.67 -19.41
CA ALA A 605 8.84 51.38 -19.26
C ALA A 605 8.58 49.88 -19.06
N GLU A 606 9.29 49.02 -19.79
CA GLU A 606 9.24 47.56 -19.63
C GLU A 606 9.82 47.10 -18.29
N ASP A 607 10.91 47.71 -17.83
CA ASP A 607 11.48 47.39 -16.52
C ASP A 607 10.50 47.78 -15.39
N ALA A 608 9.93 48.98 -15.44
CA ALA A 608 8.89 49.40 -14.50
C ALA A 608 7.66 48.48 -14.53
N ARG A 609 7.26 48.00 -15.71
CA ARG A 609 6.16 47.04 -15.87
C ARG A 609 6.49 45.69 -15.23
N LYS A 610 7.69 45.15 -15.47
CA LYS A 610 8.15 43.88 -14.87
C LYS A 610 8.19 43.94 -13.35
N GLU A 611 8.46 45.11 -12.79
CA GLU A 611 8.45 45.36 -11.34
C GLU A 611 7.05 45.70 -10.79
N GLY A 612 6.00 45.69 -11.60
CA GLY A 612 4.64 46.02 -11.18
C GLY A 612 4.37 47.51 -10.93
N ARG A 613 5.31 48.39 -11.31
CA ARG A 613 5.19 49.87 -11.20
C ARG A 613 4.43 50.46 -12.38
N TRP A 614 3.14 50.12 -12.50
CA TRP A 614 2.29 50.45 -13.65
C TRP A 614 2.15 51.96 -13.96
N GLU A 615 2.16 52.83 -12.94
CA GLU A 615 2.12 54.29 -13.15
C GLU A 615 3.34 54.79 -13.91
N GLU A 616 4.53 54.33 -13.52
CA GLU A 616 5.79 54.69 -14.16
C GLU A 616 5.90 54.02 -15.53
N ALA A 617 5.44 52.78 -15.69
CA ALA A 617 5.41 52.07 -16.98
C ALA A 617 4.57 52.82 -18.03
N VAL A 618 3.33 53.21 -17.67
CA VAL A 618 2.43 53.98 -18.56
C VAL A 618 3.03 55.34 -18.90
N LYS A 619 3.60 56.04 -17.92
CA LYS A 619 4.21 57.36 -18.11
C LYS A 619 5.42 57.28 -19.05
N GLN A 620 6.32 56.35 -18.84
CA GLN A 620 7.54 56.18 -19.65
C GLN A 620 7.20 55.72 -21.08
N LEU A 621 6.24 54.80 -21.25
CA LEU A 621 5.78 54.37 -22.58
C LEU A 621 5.08 55.51 -23.33
N GLY A 622 4.23 56.29 -22.65
CA GLY A 622 3.62 57.49 -23.22
C GLY A 622 4.67 58.52 -23.69
N GLN A 623 5.69 58.78 -22.87
CA GLN A 623 6.82 59.64 -23.27
C GLN A 623 7.62 59.05 -24.43
N ALA A 624 7.79 57.73 -24.50
CA ALA A 624 8.44 57.07 -25.63
C ALA A 624 7.67 57.32 -26.93
N LEU A 625 6.34 57.16 -26.93
CA LEU A 625 5.51 57.39 -28.12
C LEU A 625 5.55 58.85 -28.59
N THR A 626 5.62 59.82 -27.67
CA THR A 626 5.79 61.24 -28.07
C THR A 626 7.10 61.51 -28.82
N LYS A 627 8.15 60.67 -28.65
CA LYS A 627 9.39 60.77 -29.43
C LYS A 627 9.25 60.30 -30.87
N LEU A 628 8.29 59.41 -31.13
CA LEU A 628 7.94 58.97 -32.49
C LEU A 628 6.94 59.93 -33.15
N GLY A 629 6.07 60.61 -32.39
CA GLY A 629 5.09 61.56 -32.91
C GLY A 629 4.04 60.86 -33.79
N ASP A 630 3.65 61.48 -34.91
CA ASP A 630 2.69 60.91 -35.87
C ASP A 630 3.21 59.62 -36.57
N ALA A 631 4.50 59.30 -36.40
CA ALA A 631 5.13 58.10 -36.94
C ALA A 631 5.02 56.88 -36.01
N ALA A 632 4.29 56.97 -34.90
CA ALA A 632 4.07 55.86 -33.98
C ALA A 632 3.03 54.86 -34.54
N PRO A 633 3.36 53.57 -34.73
CA PRO A 633 2.41 52.56 -35.19
C PRO A 633 1.22 52.38 -34.24
N ALA A 634 0.03 52.14 -34.80
CA ALA A 634 -1.21 51.93 -34.04
C ALA A 634 -1.12 50.86 -32.94
N PRO A 635 -0.46 49.70 -33.13
CA PRO A 635 -0.33 48.69 -32.07
C PRO A 635 0.43 49.18 -30.83
N LEU A 636 1.29 50.18 -30.95
CA LEU A 636 1.97 50.76 -29.80
C LEU A 636 1.04 51.65 -28.96
N HIS A 637 0.07 52.31 -29.61
CA HIS A 637 -1.00 53.04 -28.93
C HIS A 637 -1.99 52.08 -28.26
N GLU A 638 -2.30 50.94 -28.90
CA GLU A 638 -3.10 49.86 -28.31
C GLU A 638 -2.43 49.31 -27.05
N ARG A 639 -1.13 49.01 -27.12
CA ARG A 639 -0.34 48.56 -25.96
C ARG A 639 -0.31 49.58 -24.81
N LEU A 640 -0.19 50.88 -25.11
CA LEU A 640 -0.34 51.92 -24.10
C LEU A 640 -1.76 51.96 -23.51
N GLY A 641 -2.79 51.68 -24.33
CA GLY A 641 -4.18 51.53 -23.90
C GLY A 641 -4.34 50.37 -22.93
N GLU A 642 -3.82 49.18 -23.24
CA GLU A 642 -3.82 48.00 -22.37
C GLU A 642 -3.15 48.29 -21.02
N TRP A 643 -1.99 48.96 -21.02
CA TRP A 643 -1.28 49.29 -19.79
C TRP A 643 -2.04 50.33 -18.94
N LYS A 644 -2.76 51.26 -19.59
CA LYS A 644 -3.66 52.18 -18.88
C LYS A 644 -4.85 51.45 -18.26
N THR A 645 -5.43 50.48 -18.96
CA THR A 645 -6.50 49.63 -18.42
C THR A 645 -6.01 48.84 -17.20
N ALA A 646 -4.81 48.26 -17.28
CA ALA A 646 -4.18 47.56 -16.15
C ALA A 646 -3.96 48.49 -14.94
N LEU A 647 -3.46 49.71 -15.18
CA LEU A 647 -3.30 50.72 -14.14
C LEU A 647 -4.63 51.13 -13.50
N GLN A 648 -5.67 51.37 -14.31
CA GLN A 648 -7.00 51.73 -13.83
C GLN A 648 -7.61 50.63 -12.96
N ALA A 649 -7.54 49.37 -13.39
CA ALA A 649 -8.05 48.25 -12.60
C ALA A 649 -7.32 48.09 -11.26
N VAL A 650 -5.99 48.28 -11.25
CA VAL A 650 -5.17 48.32 -10.02
C VAL A 650 -5.59 49.48 -9.10
N GLN A 651 -5.85 50.67 -9.66
CA GLN A 651 -6.26 51.84 -8.88
C GLN A 651 -7.65 51.66 -8.26
N VAL A 652 -8.59 51.02 -8.97
CA VAL A 652 -9.91 50.67 -8.42
C VAL A 652 -9.75 49.79 -7.18
N VAL A 653 -8.90 48.75 -7.24
CA VAL A 653 -8.64 47.88 -6.08
C VAL A 653 -7.99 48.66 -4.93
N ARG A 654 -7.06 49.57 -5.20
CA ARG A 654 -6.44 50.40 -4.16
C ARG A 654 -7.42 51.35 -3.47
N GLN A 655 -8.41 51.86 -4.20
CA GLN A 655 -9.40 52.78 -3.67
C GLN A 655 -10.48 52.07 -2.86
N THR A 656 -11.01 50.95 -3.37
CA THR A 656 -12.16 50.26 -2.76
C THR A 656 -11.76 49.14 -1.80
N GLY A 657 -10.55 48.60 -1.95
CA GLY A 657 -10.08 47.42 -1.25
C GLY A 657 -9.95 47.55 0.26
N PRO A 658 -9.31 48.61 0.80
CA PRO A 658 -9.16 48.77 2.24
C PRO A 658 -10.51 48.87 2.97
N GLU A 659 -11.47 49.63 2.41
CA GLU A 659 -12.80 49.82 3.00
C GLU A 659 -13.63 48.53 2.95
N ALA A 660 -13.64 47.84 1.81
CA ALA A 660 -14.36 46.58 1.65
C ALA A 660 -13.80 45.48 2.56
N LEU A 661 -12.46 45.36 2.65
CA LEU A 661 -11.82 44.41 3.56
C LEU A 661 -12.13 44.74 5.03
N GLN A 662 -12.09 46.01 5.42
CA GLN A 662 -12.43 46.42 6.78
C GLN A 662 -13.89 46.10 7.13
N LYS A 663 -14.82 46.30 6.19
CA LYS A 663 -16.23 45.95 6.34
C LYS A 663 -16.40 44.43 6.52
N ALA A 664 -15.73 43.62 5.70
CA ALA A 664 -15.75 42.16 5.82
C ALA A 664 -15.13 41.66 7.13
N GLN A 665 -14.01 42.25 7.56
CA GLN A 665 -13.38 41.92 8.85
C GLN A 665 -14.28 42.26 10.03
N SER A 666 -14.98 43.39 9.96
CA SER A 666 -15.93 43.80 11.00
C SER A 666 -17.13 42.86 11.08
N ALA A 667 -17.66 42.45 9.92
CA ALA A 667 -18.73 41.45 9.86
C ALA A 667 -18.26 40.10 10.40
N TYR A 668 -17.04 39.66 10.06
CA TYR A 668 -16.45 38.41 10.54
C TYR A 668 -16.25 38.40 12.06
N ALA A 669 -15.83 39.53 12.64
CA ALA A 669 -15.68 39.67 14.09
C ALA A 669 -17.03 39.66 14.85
N GLN A 670 -18.15 39.94 14.17
CA GLN A 670 -19.49 39.93 14.78
C GLN A 670 -20.18 38.55 14.70
N VAL A 671 -19.64 37.59 13.94
CA VAL A 671 -20.17 36.22 13.81
C VAL A 671 -20.41 35.56 15.19
N PRO A 672 -19.49 35.65 16.17
CA PRO A 672 -19.72 35.08 17.50
C PRO A 672 -20.94 35.67 18.23
N ALA A 673 -21.28 36.92 17.94
CA ALA A 673 -22.41 37.64 18.53
C ALA A 673 -23.72 37.49 17.72
N GLY A 674 -23.77 36.58 16.75
CA GLY A 674 -24.94 36.33 15.91
C GLY A 674 -24.93 37.03 14.55
N GLY A 675 -23.79 37.56 14.11
CA GLY A 675 -23.63 38.08 12.76
C GLY A 675 -23.75 36.99 11.68
N GLU A 676 -24.31 37.35 10.52
CA GLU A 676 -24.46 36.42 9.40
C GLU A 676 -23.14 36.21 8.64
N LEU A 677 -22.70 34.95 8.53
CA LEU A 677 -21.49 34.57 7.78
C LEU A 677 -21.59 34.88 6.28
N THR A 678 -22.80 34.83 5.72
CA THR A 678 -23.09 35.25 4.34
C THR A 678 -22.78 36.73 4.11
N ALA A 679 -23.02 37.60 5.11
CA ALA A 679 -22.71 39.02 5.01
C ALA A 679 -21.20 39.30 4.88
N VAL A 680 -20.35 38.41 5.41
CA VAL A 680 -18.89 38.48 5.24
C VAL A 680 -18.50 38.18 3.79
N LEU A 681 -19.05 37.11 3.22
CA LEU A 681 -18.80 36.71 1.82
C LEU A 681 -19.34 37.74 0.84
N ASP A 682 -20.54 38.27 1.09
CA ASP A 682 -21.15 39.32 0.29
C ASP A 682 -20.35 40.64 0.35
N ALA A 683 -19.75 40.95 1.49
CA ALA A 683 -18.87 42.12 1.63
C ALA A 683 -17.53 41.95 0.88
N LEU A 684 -17.02 40.73 0.74
CA LEU A 684 -15.79 40.44 0.00
C LEU A 684 -16.00 40.41 -1.52
N LYS A 685 -17.17 39.97 -1.98
CA LYS A 685 -17.46 39.73 -3.41
C LYS A 685 -17.14 40.91 -4.35
N PRO A 686 -17.47 42.18 -4.05
CA PRO A 686 -17.10 43.31 -4.92
C PRO A 686 -15.58 43.48 -5.05
N LEU A 687 -14.83 43.26 -3.96
CA LEU A 687 -13.38 43.34 -3.95
C LEU A 687 -12.73 42.18 -4.71
N GLU A 688 -13.29 40.98 -4.61
CA GLU A 688 -12.84 39.82 -5.38
C GLU A 688 -13.00 40.03 -6.88
N THR A 689 -14.15 40.56 -7.31
CA THR A 689 -14.38 40.92 -8.71
C THR A 689 -13.34 41.95 -9.17
N ALA A 690 -13.09 43.00 -8.38
CA ALA A 690 -12.09 44.01 -8.72
C ALA A 690 -10.66 43.42 -8.78
N LEU A 691 -10.31 42.50 -7.87
CA LEU A 691 -9.03 41.79 -7.89
C LEU A 691 -8.88 40.86 -9.10
N GLN A 692 -9.95 40.18 -9.51
CA GLN A 692 -9.97 39.34 -10.71
C GLN A 692 -9.82 40.18 -11.99
N GLU A 693 -10.54 41.30 -12.08
CA GLU A 693 -10.42 42.25 -13.18
C GLU A 693 -9.02 42.85 -13.27
N ALA A 694 -8.43 43.26 -12.14
CA ALA A 694 -7.05 43.74 -12.07
C ALA A 694 -6.06 42.66 -12.50
N GLN A 695 -6.22 41.43 -12.01
CA GLN A 695 -5.38 40.30 -12.38
C GLN A 695 -5.47 39.97 -13.87
N LYS A 696 -6.66 40.06 -14.45
CA LYS A 696 -6.91 39.85 -15.88
C LYS A 696 -6.25 40.95 -16.71
N ALA A 697 -6.51 42.22 -16.41
CA ALA A 697 -5.96 43.36 -17.15
C ALA A 697 -4.43 43.38 -17.09
N VAL A 698 -3.84 43.04 -15.94
CA VAL A 698 -2.39 42.94 -15.75
C VAL A 698 -1.78 41.75 -16.51
N ARG A 699 -2.48 40.61 -16.60
CA ARG A 699 -2.06 39.46 -17.43
C ARG A 699 -2.14 39.76 -18.93
N GLU A 700 -3.19 40.42 -19.38
CA GLU A 700 -3.32 40.89 -20.76
C GLU A 700 -2.19 41.86 -21.12
N ALA A 701 -1.82 42.75 -20.18
CA ALA A 701 -0.64 43.60 -20.26
C ALA A 701 0.69 42.90 -19.91
N GLN A 702 0.68 41.58 -19.73
CA GLN A 702 1.81 40.68 -19.49
C GLN A 702 2.68 40.95 -18.25
N GLY A 703 2.21 41.73 -17.26
CA GLY A 703 2.99 42.07 -16.05
C GLY A 703 2.46 41.42 -14.76
N PRO A 704 3.10 41.65 -13.61
CA PRO A 704 2.63 41.19 -12.31
C PRO A 704 1.69 42.20 -11.63
N LEU A 705 0.88 41.70 -10.69
CA LEU A 705 0.16 42.58 -9.78
C LEU A 705 1.17 43.33 -8.90
N PRO A 706 0.92 44.61 -8.58
CA PRO A 706 1.70 45.32 -7.56
C PRO A 706 1.69 44.57 -6.23
N GLU A 707 2.80 44.64 -5.50
CA GLU A 707 2.98 43.93 -4.23
C GLU A 707 1.90 44.28 -3.19
N ASP A 708 1.48 45.55 -3.13
CA ASP A 708 0.42 46.00 -2.23
C ASP A 708 -0.95 45.40 -2.56
N VAL A 709 -1.25 45.24 -3.84
CA VAL A 709 -2.49 44.59 -4.32
C VAL A 709 -2.43 43.09 -4.12
N GLU A 710 -1.27 42.48 -4.33
CA GLU A 710 -1.03 41.06 -4.08
C GLU A 710 -1.15 40.72 -2.58
N ALA A 711 -0.62 41.59 -1.71
CA ALA A 711 -0.78 41.46 -0.26
C ALA A 711 -2.26 41.59 0.16
N LEU A 712 -3.01 42.49 -0.46
CA LEU A 712 -4.44 42.62 -0.24
C LEU A 712 -5.20 41.36 -0.69
N ARG A 713 -4.87 40.79 -1.86
CA ARG A 713 -5.44 39.54 -2.35
C ARG A 713 -5.26 38.40 -1.35
N ARG A 714 -4.04 38.22 -0.82
CA ARG A 714 -3.75 37.18 0.18
C ARG A 714 -4.61 37.32 1.44
N ARG A 715 -4.81 38.56 1.91
CA ARG A 715 -5.65 38.84 3.07
C ARG A 715 -7.13 38.57 2.81
N VAL A 716 -7.63 38.90 1.62
CA VAL A 716 -8.99 38.59 1.17
C VAL A 716 -9.19 37.08 1.07
N ASP A 717 -8.26 36.37 0.44
CA ASP A 717 -8.33 34.91 0.30
C ASP A 717 -8.29 34.19 1.65
N ASP A 718 -7.48 34.65 2.60
CA ASP A 718 -7.45 34.08 3.95
C ASP A 718 -8.76 34.31 4.70
N LEU A 719 -9.29 35.54 4.68
CA LEU A 719 -10.55 35.88 5.34
C LEU A 719 -11.74 35.14 4.71
N ARG A 720 -11.79 35.02 3.37
CA ARG A 720 -12.83 34.24 2.68
C ARG A 720 -12.80 32.79 3.16
N ARG A 721 -11.64 32.14 3.13
CA ARG A 721 -11.54 30.72 3.50
C ARG A 721 -11.91 30.47 4.96
N ARG A 722 -11.57 31.40 5.86
CA ARG A 722 -12.01 31.34 7.27
C ARG A 722 -13.53 31.50 7.40
N ALA A 723 -14.14 32.40 6.62
CA ALA A 723 -15.59 32.60 6.60
C ALA A 723 -16.34 31.42 5.97
N GLU A 724 -15.82 30.84 4.89
CA GLU A 724 -16.36 29.63 4.25
C GLU A 724 -16.31 28.43 5.20
N ALA A 725 -15.15 28.20 5.84
CA ALA A 725 -15.02 27.13 6.82
C ALA A 725 -15.97 27.30 8.02
N ALA A 726 -16.12 28.53 8.52
CA ALA A 726 -17.08 28.84 9.57
C ALA A 726 -18.54 28.61 9.10
N LEU A 727 -18.87 28.99 7.86
CA LEU A 727 -20.20 28.80 7.29
C LEU A 727 -20.51 27.32 7.13
N GLU A 728 -19.61 26.57 6.51
CA GLU A 728 -19.73 25.12 6.35
C GLU A 728 -19.87 24.41 7.68
N ALA A 729 -19.16 24.85 8.71
CA ALA A 729 -19.26 24.28 10.04
C ALA A 729 -20.63 24.50 10.66
N VAL A 730 -21.18 25.72 10.58
CA VAL A 730 -22.51 26.06 11.11
C VAL A 730 -23.62 25.37 10.31
N THR A 731 -23.44 25.16 9.01
CA THR A 731 -24.42 24.48 8.14
C THR A 731 -24.21 22.97 8.07
N SER A 732 -23.26 22.40 8.81
CA SER A 732 -23.00 20.97 8.77
C SER A 732 -24.20 20.17 9.31
N PRO A 733 -24.46 18.97 8.76
CA PRO A 733 -25.62 18.16 9.17
C PRO A 733 -25.62 17.77 10.66
N SER A 734 -24.45 17.71 11.28
CA SER A 734 -24.29 17.51 12.72
C SER A 734 -23.38 18.58 13.32
N ALA A 735 -23.63 18.93 14.58
CA ALA A 735 -22.78 19.87 15.32
C ALA A 735 -21.34 19.32 15.51
N ARG A 736 -21.17 17.99 15.50
CA ARG A 736 -19.87 17.31 15.56
C ARG A 736 -19.05 17.52 14.29
N ASP A 737 -19.66 17.32 13.12
CA ASP A 737 -18.98 17.55 11.84
C ASP A 737 -18.59 19.03 11.71
N GLY A 738 -19.48 19.91 12.18
CA GLY A 738 -19.19 21.33 12.31
C GLY A 738 -17.97 21.59 13.19
N LEU A 739 -17.95 21.01 14.39
CA LEU A 739 -16.86 21.19 15.37
C LEU A 739 -15.50 20.73 14.80
N LEU A 740 -15.45 19.56 14.16
CA LEU A 740 -14.23 19.01 13.56
C LEU A 740 -13.68 19.93 12.48
N LYS A 741 -14.54 20.44 11.59
CA LYS A 741 -14.14 21.37 10.52
C LYS A 741 -13.56 22.67 11.07
N VAL A 742 -14.15 23.23 12.14
CA VAL A 742 -13.64 24.44 12.79
C VAL A 742 -12.28 24.17 13.44
N GLN A 743 -12.14 23.08 14.18
CA GLN A 743 -10.89 22.70 14.84
C GLN A 743 -9.76 22.43 13.83
N GLU A 744 -10.06 21.78 12.71
CA GLU A 744 -9.11 21.57 11.62
C GLU A 744 -8.67 22.90 10.99
N THR A 745 -9.61 23.83 10.78
CA THR A 745 -9.31 25.15 10.25
C THR A 745 -8.40 25.96 11.18
N ILE A 746 -8.66 25.91 12.50
CA ILE A 746 -7.80 26.52 13.52
C ILE A 746 -6.39 25.89 13.49
N ARG A 747 -6.30 24.57 13.35
CA ARG A 747 -5.01 23.86 13.26
C ARG A 747 -4.20 24.28 12.02
N LEU A 748 -4.86 24.42 10.87
CA LEU A 748 -4.19 24.72 9.60
C LEU A 748 -3.85 26.20 9.42
N ARG A 749 -4.65 27.11 9.98
CA ARG A 749 -4.55 28.56 9.74
C ARG A 749 -4.19 29.38 10.98
N GLY A 750 -3.97 28.72 12.11
CA GLY A 750 -3.68 29.36 13.40
C GLY A 750 -4.93 29.82 14.14
N SER A 751 -4.73 30.18 15.41
CA SER A 751 -5.76 30.64 16.35
C SER A 751 -6.55 31.81 15.80
N ASP A 752 -7.87 31.78 16.00
CA ASP A 752 -8.82 32.77 15.52
C ASP A 752 -9.95 32.92 16.55
N PRO A 753 -10.15 34.10 17.15
CA PRO A 753 -11.15 34.28 18.21
C PRO A 753 -12.58 33.95 17.76
N THR A 754 -12.90 34.19 16.48
CA THR A 754 -14.23 33.90 15.93
C THR A 754 -14.42 32.39 15.78
N LEU A 755 -13.44 31.68 15.21
CA LEU A 755 -13.49 30.21 15.10
C LEU A 755 -13.46 29.52 16.46
N GLU A 756 -12.69 30.03 17.42
CA GLU A 756 -12.62 29.47 18.77
C GLU A 756 -13.96 29.58 19.50
N THR A 757 -14.62 30.74 19.41
CA THR A 757 -15.95 30.93 20.00
C THR A 757 -16.99 30.05 19.32
N LEU A 758 -16.88 29.88 17.99
CA LEU A 758 -17.74 28.98 17.24
C LEU A 758 -17.53 27.50 17.63
N ALA A 759 -16.28 27.08 17.82
CA ALA A 759 -15.94 25.74 18.30
C ALA A 759 -16.54 25.49 19.69
N GLN A 760 -16.43 26.44 20.62
CA GLN A 760 -17.04 26.31 21.95
C GLN A 760 -18.57 26.14 21.88
N ARG A 761 -19.24 26.93 21.05
CA ARG A 761 -20.70 26.81 20.86
C ARG A 761 -21.11 25.47 20.24
N LEU A 762 -20.37 25.00 19.24
CA LEU A 762 -20.61 23.69 18.63
C LEU A 762 -20.34 22.56 19.63
N GLU A 763 -19.32 22.69 20.49
CA GLU A 763 -19.04 21.75 21.56
C GLU A 763 -20.19 21.67 22.59
N GLU A 764 -20.79 22.81 22.95
CA GLU A 764 -21.99 22.84 23.80
C GLU A 764 -23.21 22.20 23.13
N GLN A 765 -23.41 22.43 21.83
CA GLN A 765 -24.49 21.79 21.06
C GLN A 765 -24.29 20.28 20.97
N VAL A 766 -23.07 19.83 20.70
CA VAL A 766 -22.69 18.42 20.69
C VAL A 766 -22.96 17.76 22.05
N LYS A 767 -22.66 18.44 23.16
CA LYS A 767 -22.98 17.95 24.52
C LYS A 767 -24.49 17.85 24.76
N GLY A 768 -25.30 18.70 24.14
CA GLY A 768 -26.77 18.69 24.21
C GLY A 768 -27.45 17.55 23.42
N GLU A 769 -26.76 16.89 22.50
CA GLU A 769 -27.30 15.80 21.68
C GLU A 769 -27.30 14.43 22.37
N VAL A 770 -26.48 14.26 23.41
CA VAL A 770 -26.29 12.98 24.13
C VAL A 770 -27.61 12.41 24.68
N PRO A 771 -28.51 13.17 25.33
CA PRO A 771 -29.78 12.62 25.83
C PRO A 771 -30.69 12.05 24.72
N ASN A 772 -30.65 12.61 23.52
CA ASN A 772 -31.42 12.11 22.38
C ASN A 772 -30.81 10.82 21.81
N LEU A 773 -29.48 10.73 21.74
CA LEU A 773 -28.78 9.51 21.35
C LEU A 773 -29.08 8.36 22.31
N LEU A 774 -29.07 8.62 23.62
CA LEU A 774 -29.41 7.63 24.64
C LEU A 774 -30.87 7.16 24.52
N ARG A 775 -31.82 8.07 24.32
CA ARG A 775 -33.23 7.71 24.12
C ARG A 775 -33.46 6.87 22.86
N ARG A 776 -32.79 7.22 21.75
CA ARG A 776 -32.85 6.43 20.52
C ARG A 776 -32.19 5.06 20.69
N ALA A 777 -31.06 5.00 21.39
CA ALA A 777 -30.41 3.73 21.68
C ALA A 777 -31.34 2.80 22.48
N GLU A 778 -32.09 3.33 23.46
CA GLU A 778 -33.11 2.59 24.21
C GLU A 778 -34.24 2.10 23.29
N MET A 779 -34.76 2.94 22.40
CA MET A 779 -35.78 2.52 21.42
C MET A 779 -35.29 1.40 20.50
N GLU A 780 -34.06 1.49 19.98
CA GLU A 780 -33.47 0.46 19.12
C GLU A 780 -33.19 -0.84 19.88
N LEU A 781 -32.82 -0.75 21.17
CA LEU A 781 -32.72 -1.90 22.05
C LEU A 781 -34.06 -2.61 22.25
N GLU A 782 -35.14 -1.84 22.45
CA GLU A 782 -36.50 -2.37 22.56
C GLU A 782 -37.00 -3.00 21.25
N ALA A 783 -36.60 -2.43 20.11
CA ALA A 783 -36.88 -2.98 18.78
C ALA A 783 -36.03 -4.23 18.44
N GLY A 784 -34.99 -4.54 19.23
CA GLY A 784 -34.08 -5.66 19.00
C GLY A 784 -32.95 -5.37 18.00
N ASN A 785 -32.77 -4.12 17.59
CA ASN A 785 -31.74 -3.68 16.64
C ASN A 785 -30.42 -3.37 17.38
N LEU A 786 -29.72 -4.44 17.79
CA LEU A 786 -28.51 -4.31 18.62
C LEU A 786 -27.36 -3.55 17.94
N THR A 787 -27.27 -3.58 16.62
CA THR A 787 -26.24 -2.84 15.86
C THR A 787 -26.47 -1.34 15.98
N GLU A 788 -27.68 -0.88 15.63
CA GLU A 788 -28.06 0.53 15.69
C GLU A 788 -27.98 1.07 17.12
N ALA A 789 -28.45 0.30 18.11
CA ALA A 789 -28.33 0.66 19.52
C ALA A 789 -26.86 0.79 19.97
N LEU A 790 -25.97 -0.09 19.50
CA LEU A 790 -24.54 -0.06 19.83
C LEU A 790 -23.85 1.13 19.17
N ASP A 791 -24.21 1.47 17.93
CA ASP A 791 -23.69 2.64 17.24
C ASP A 791 -24.16 3.94 17.90
N LEU A 792 -25.42 4.01 18.33
CA LEU A 792 -25.94 5.16 19.08
C LEU A 792 -25.28 5.32 20.47
N LEU A 793 -25.03 4.22 21.19
CA LEU A 793 -24.29 4.25 22.45
C LEU A 793 -22.80 4.56 22.26
N ARG A 794 -22.18 4.10 21.16
CA ARG A 794 -20.81 4.49 20.80
C ARG A 794 -20.74 6.00 20.57
N GLN A 795 -21.66 6.54 19.78
CA GLN A 795 -21.73 7.98 19.52
C GLN A 795 -21.91 8.74 20.84
N ALA A 796 -22.84 8.33 21.71
CA ALA A 796 -23.00 8.95 23.03
C ALA A 796 -21.72 8.87 23.89
N HIS A 797 -21.01 7.74 23.87
CA HIS A 797 -19.77 7.55 24.62
C HIS A 797 -18.60 8.38 24.07
N GLU A 798 -18.49 8.54 22.75
CA GLU A 798 -17.49 9.41 22.13
C GLU A 798 -17.74 10.88 22.47
N LEU A 799 -18.99 11.29 22.65
CA LEU A 799 -19.36 12.66 23.02
C LEU A 799 -19.18 12.94 24.52
N GLN A 800 -19.30 11.92 25.38
CA GLN A 800 -19.02 12.00 26.82
C GLN A 800 -18.18 10.78 27.27
N PRO A 801 -16.86 10.79 27.00
CA PRO A 801 -15.98 9.67 27.35
C PRO A 801 -15.93 9.42 28.86
N ASP A 802 -16.08 10.48 29.64
CA ASP A 802 -15.99 10.46 31.10
C ASP A 802 -17.30 10.07 31.81
N ASP A 803 -18.40 9.84 31.07
CA ASP A 803 -19.66 9.38 31.67
C ASP A 803 -19.62 7.86 31.94
N PRO A 804 -19.55 7.43 33.22
CA PRO A 804 -19.39 6.02 33.56
C PRO A 804 -20.64 5.18 33.26
N GLU A 805 -21.83 5.80 33.20
CA GLU A 805 -23.09 5.10 32.94
C GLU A 805 -23.23 4.78 31.44
N ILE A 806 -22.84 5.71 30.57
CA ILE A 806 -22.79 5.47 29.12
C ILE A 806 -21.75 4.40 28.78
N ALA A 807 -20.56 4.50 29.37
CA ALA A 807 -19.48 3.52 29.18
C ALA A 807 -19.91 2.10 29.60
N LYS A 808 -20.59 1.98 30.75
CA LYS A 808 -21.13 0.70 31.25
C LYS A 808 -22.18 0.11 30.30
N ARG A 809 -23.16 0.91 29.86
CA ARG A 809 -24.21 0.47 28.93
C ARG A 809 -23.64 0.04 27.58
N TYR A 810 -22.68 0.80 27.05
CA TYR A 810 -21.96 0.45 25.81
C TYR A 810 -21.21 -0.89 25.94
N ALA A 811 -20.48 -1.08 27.04
CA ALA A 811 -19.76 -2.33 27.30
C ALA A 811 -20.68 -3.54 27.42
N GLN A 812 -21.82 -3.41 28.11
CA GLN A 812 -22.82 -4.48 28.25
C GLN A 812 -23.43 -4.89 26.90
N LEU A 813 -23.81 -3.91 26.07
CA LEU A 813 -24.40 -4.17 24.77
C LEU A 813 -23.40 -4.81 23.79
N ARG A 814 -22.13 -4.37 23.83
CA ARG A 814 -21.05 -4.97 23.05
C ARG A 814 -20.83 -6.45 23.40
N ARG A 815 -20.89 -6.81 24.69
CA ARG A 815 -20.80 -8.20 25.14
C ARG A 815 -21.97 -9.03 24.61
N ARG A 816 -23.20 -8.51 24.77
CA ARG A 816 -24.42 -9.18 24.26
C ARG A 816 -24.32 -9.46 22.75
N ARG A 817 -23.91 -8.47 21.94
CA ARG A 817 -23.77 -8.64 20.49
C ARG A 817 -22.79 -9.76 20.11
N ARG A 818 -21.61 -9.78 20.75
CA ARG A 818 -20.59 -10.82 20.51
C ARG A 818 -21.12 -12.21 20.81
N LEU A 819 -21.87 -12.35 21.90
CA LEU A 819 -22.51 -13.62 22.23
C LEU A 819 -23.59 -13.99 21.19
N GLU A 820 -24.47 -13.06 20.80
CA GLU A 820 -25.47 -13.36 19.76
C GLU A 820 -24.85 -13.76 18.42
N GLU A 821 -23.74 -13.14 18.01
CA GLU A 821 -22.97 -13.52 16.81
C GLU A 821 -22.41 -14.94 16.93
N ARG A 822 -21.79 -15.30 18.07
CA ARG A 822 -21.30 -16.67 18.34
C ARG A 822 -22.43 -17.70 18.27
N LEU A 823 -23.59 -17.38 18.84
CA LEU A 823 -24.76 -18.28 18.82
C LEU A 823 -25.33 -18.44 17.41
N ARG A 824 -25.41 -17.35 16.62
CA ARG A 824 -25.82 -17.42 15.21
C ARG A 824 -24.85 -18.26 14.38
N GLN A 825 -23.54 -18.11 14.61
CA GLN A 825 -22.53 -18.92 13.92
C GLN A 825 -22.72 -20.41 14.25
N ALA A 826 -22.92 -20.75 15.52
CA ALA A 826 -23.21 -22.13 15.92
C ALA A 826 -24.48 -22.68 15.26
N GLU A 827 -25.53 -21.87 15.10
CA GLU A 827 -26.75 -22.27 14.39
C GLU A 827 -26.52 -22.47 12.89
N THR A 828 -25.75 -21.60 12.23
CA THR A 828 -25.41 -21.73 10.81
C THR A 828 -24.55 -22.98 10.56
N ASP A 829 -23.53 -23.19 11.39
CA ASP A 829 -22.67 -24.39 11.34
C ASP A 829 -23.46 -25.66 11.60
N PHE A 830 -24.44 -25.60 12.51
CA PHE A 830 -25.37 -26.68 12.77
C PHE A 830 -26.18 -27.04 11.52
N GLN A 831 -26.78 -26.04 10.86
CA GLN A 831 -27.56 -26.26 9.64
C GLN A 831 -26.70 -26.82 8.49
N SER A 832 -25.48 -26.30 8.34
CA SER A 832 -24.52 -26.79 7.35
C SER A 832 -24.18 -28.27 7.57
N LYS A 833 -23.80 -28.65 8.81
CA LYS A 833 -23.44 -30.04 9.14
C LYS A 833 -24.62 -31.01 9.06
N LEU A 834 -25.84 -30.53 9.33
CA LEU A 834 -27.05 -31.31 9.14
C LEU A 834 -27.32 -31.56 7.66
N ALA A 835 -27.10 -30.57 6.79
CA ALA A 835 -27.26 -30.69 5.34
C ALA A 835 -26.25 -31.65 4.70
N THR A 836 -25.04 -31.76 5.25
CA THR A 836 -24.01 -32.72 4.79
C THR A 836 -24.16 -34.13 5.37
N GLY A 837 -25.24 -34.40 6.11
CA GLY A 837 -25.55 -35.74 6.64
C GLY A 837 -24.81 -36.11 7.94
N SER A 838 -24.05 -35.20 8.56
CA SER A 838 -23.34 -35.48 9.82
C SER A 838 -24.16 -35.05 11.05
N ALA A 839 -25.15 -35.86 11.40
CA ALA A 839 -26.02 -35.62 12.56
C ALA A 839 -25.25 -35.52 13.90
N VAL A 840 -24.14 -36.25 14.03
CA VAL A 840 -23.30 -36.24 15.24
C VAL A 840 -22.48 -34.95 15.34
N ASP A 841 -21.92 -34.46 14.22
CA ASP A 841 -21.17 -33.19 14.23
C ASP A 841 -22.10 -31.99 14.38
N ALA A 842 -23.30 -32.05 13.79
CA ALA A 842 -24.35 -31.07 13.97
C ALA A 842 -24.77 -30.96 15.46
N LEU A 843 -24.88 -32.10 16.14
CA LEU A 843 -25.16 -32.17 17.57
C LEU A 843 -24.04 -31.57 18.43
N ARG A 844 -22.77 -31.83 18.08
CA ARG A 844 -21.60 -31.25 18.76
C ARG A 844 -21.56 -29.73 18.62
N THR A 845 -21.88 -29.20 17.44
CA THR A 845 -21.95 -27.75 17.21
C THR A 845 -23.00 -27.08 18.08
N LEU A 846 -24.23 -27.62 18.12
CA LEU A 846 -25.29 -27.03 18.97
C LEU A 846 -24.91 -27.08 20.46
N ARG A 847 -24.25 -28.15 20.90
CA ARG A 847 -23.73 -28.26 22.26
C ARG A 847 -22.72 -27.16 22.58
N THR A 848 -21.77 -26.90 21.66
CA THR A 848 -20.78 -25.81 21.82
C THR A 848 -21.47 -24.46 21.97
N GLY A 849 -22.54 -24.23 21.21
CA GLY A 849 -23.35 -23.02 21.34
C GLY A 849 -24.13 -22.92 22.66
N LEU A 850 -24.60 -24.04 23.21
CA LEU A 850 -25.20 -24.08 24.55
C LEU A 850 -24.16 -23.85 25.66
N GLU A 851 -22.95 -24.35 25.50
CA GLU A 851 -21.84 -24.12 26.44
C GLU A 851 -21.42 -22.64 26.47
N ALA A 852 -21.46 -21.94 25.34
CA ALA A 852 -21.25 -20.49 25.28
C ALA A 852 -22.28 -19.68 26.10
N LEU A 853 -23.50 -20.22 26.29
CA LEU A 853 -24.53 -19.61 27.15
C LEU A 853 -24.29 -19.86 28.64
N LEU A 854 -23.42 -20.80 29.01
CA LEU A 854 -23.06 -21.08 30.40
C LEU A 854 -21.91 -20.20 30.92
N GLU A 855 -21.25 -19.44 30.04
CA GLU A 855 -20.20 -18.49 30.41
C GLU A 855 -20.73 -17.40 31.38
N PRO A 856 -19.93 -16.93 32.36
CA PRO A 856 -20.38 -15.99 33.41
C PRO A 856 -21.00 -14.68 32.88
N ASP A 857 -20.58 -14.25 31.68
CA ASP A 857 -20.99 -13.00 31.05
C ASP A 857 -22.14 -13.14 30.05
N SER A 858 -22.79 -14.32 30.00
CA SER A 858 -23.80 -14.61 28.97
C SER A 858 -25.13 -13.89 29.17
N GLY A 859 -25.34 -13.32 30.36
CA GLY A 859 -26.63 -12.74 30.77
C GLY A 859 -27.70 -13.80 31.07
N LEU A 860 -27.34 -15.08 31.10
CA LEU A 860 -28.22 -16.18 31.52
C LEU A 860 -28.39 -16.15 33.05
N PRO A 861 -29.62 -16.11 33.59
CA PRO A 861 -29.85 -16.15 35.04
C PRO A 861 -29.34 -17.47 35.64
N GLU A 862 -28.97 -17.46 36.92
CA GLU A 862 -28.50 -18.67 37.64
C GLU A 862 -29.48 -19.84 37.50
N GLU A 863 -30.79 -19.58 37.60
CA GLU A 863 -31.84 -20.59 37.39
C GLU A 863 -31.81 -21.17 35.97
N GLY A 864 -31.57 -20.34 34.95
CA GLY A 864 -31.45 -20.79 33.56
C GLY A 864 -30.16 -21.58 33.32
N ASN A 865 -29.06 -21.18 33.98
CA ASN A 865 -27.79 -21.89 33.94
C ASN A 865 -27.92 -23.29 34.54
N ALA A 866 -28.54 -23.41 35.72
CA ALA A 866 -28.80 -24.70 36.37
C ALA A 866 -29.66 -25.63 35.50
N LEU A 867 -30.75 -25.14 34.94
CA LEU A 867 -31.62 -25.92 34.05
C LEU A 867 -30.91 -26.42 32.79
N LEU A 868 -30.06 -25.58 32.19
CA LEU A 868 -29.30 -25.94 31.01
C LEU A 868 -28.20 -26.98 31.33
N GLN A 869 -27.49 -26.82 32.46
CA GLN A 869 -26.53 -27.81 32.94
C GLN A 869 -27.17 -29.16 33.24
N ASP A 870 -28.34 -29.18 33.89
CA ASP A 870 -29.06 -30.41 34.21
C ASP A 870 -29.52 -31.13 32.94
N LEU A 871 -29.95 -30.39 31.92
CA LEU A 871 -30.33 -30.94 30.63
C LEU A 871 -29.12 -31.58 29.90
N LEU A 872 -27.97 -30.89 29.90
CA LEU A 872 -26.74 -31.41 29.31
C LEU A 872 -26.26 -32.68 30.04
N ARG A 873 -26.22 -32.67 31.38
CA ARG A 873 -25.86 -33.84 32.20
C ARG A 873 -26.78 -35.03 31.98
N LEU A 874 -28.09 -34.79 31.84
CA LEU A 874 -29.07 -35.85 31.59
C LEU A 874 -28.78 -36.57 30.26
N SER A 875 -28.30 -35.84 29.25
CA SER A 875 -27.95 -36.43 27.95
C SER A 875 -26.70 -37.31 27.98
N GLU A 876 -25.78 -37.07 28.92
CA GLU A 876 -24.50 -37.78 28.99
C GLU A 876 -24.61 -39.16 29.64
N ARG A 877 -25.74 -39.45 30.29
CA ARG A 877 -26.02 -40.77 30.86
C ARG A 877 -26.09 -41.84 29.77
N GLU A 878 -25.73 -43.06 30.15
CA GLU A 878 -25.85 -44.26 29.29
C GLU A 878 -25.16 -44.10 27.92
N GLU A 879 -23.90 -43.66 27.90
CA GLU A 879 -23.11 -43.49 26.66
C GLU A 879 -23.79 -42.57 25.63
N ARG A 880 -24.49 -41.53 26.09
CA ARG A 880 -25.26 -40.58 25.25
C ARG A 880 -26.52 -41.16 24.58
N LEU A 881 -27.01 -42.30 25.06
CA LEU A 881 -28.24 -42.94 24.56
C LEU A 881 -29.47 -42.66 25.44
N ALA A 882 -29.33 -41.93 26.54
CA ALA A 882 -30.39 -41.71 27.52
C ALA A 882 -31.70 -41.18 26.89
N PHE A 883 -31.62 -40.24 25.95
CA PHE A 883 -32.81 -39.68 25.28
C PHE A 883 -33.53 -40.66 24.35
N GLY A 884 -32.92 -41.80 24.01
CA GLY A 884 -33.58 -42.89 23.29
C GLY A 884 -34.63 -43.62 24.14
N ARG A 885 -34.63 -43.44 25.48
CA ARG A 885 -35.57 -44.06 26.41
C ARG A 885 -36.71 -43.10 26.79
N PRO A 886 -37.92 -43.60 27.10
CA PRO A 886 -39.08 -42.76 27.42
C PRO A 886 -38.89 -41.89 28.67
N GLU A 887 -38.30 -42.43 29.74
CA GLU A 887 -38.18 -41.75 31.03
C GLU A 887 -37.18 -40.57 31.02
N PRO A 888 -35.92 -40.71 30.55
CA PRO A 888 -35.00 -39.56 30.48
C PRO A 888 -35.47 -38.52 29.47
N TRP A 889 -36.15 -38.94 28.39
CA TRP A 889 -36.73 -37.99 27.44
C TRP A 889 -37.85 -37.14 28.06
N ALA A 890 -38.75 -37.75 28.84
CA ALA A 890 -39.79 -37.00 29.54
C ALA A 890 -39.20 -35.97 30.51
N LYS A 891 -38.11 -36.32 31.21
CA LYS A 891 -37.40 -35.38 32.09
C LYS A 891 -36.71 -34.25 31.32
N ALA A 892 -36.13 -34.53 30.15
CA ALA A 892 -35.56 -33.51 29.27
C ALA A 892 -36.62 -32.50 28.79
N GLN A 893 -37.83 -32.98 28.45
CA GLN A 893 -38.96 -32.11 28.06
C GLN A 893 -39.41 -31.20 29.20
N GLU A 894 -39.39 -31.68 30.45
CA GLU A 894 -39.70 -30.87 31.62
C GLU A 894 -38.69 -29.72 31.81
N LEU A 895 -37.39 -30.02 31.72
CA LEU A 895 -36.32 -29.03 31.83
C LEU A 895 -36.40 -27.97 30.72
N LEU A 896 -36.67 -28.40 29.48
CA LEU A 896 -36.89 -27.48 28.34
C LEU A 896 -38.10 -26.56 28.55
N ALA A 897 -39.20 -27.08 29.12
CA ALA A 897 -40.39 -26.29 29.42
C ALA A 897 -40.17 -25.27 30.57
N GLN A 898 -39.29 -25.59 31.53
CA GLN A 898 -38.88 -24.64 32.57
C GLN A 898 -37.95 -23.56 31.99
N LEU A 899 -36.97 -23.93 31.17
CA LEU A 899 -36.08 -23.00 30.48
C LEU A 899 -36.84 -22.05 29.53
N GLY A 900 -37.85 -22.56 28.83
CA GLY A 900 -38.73 -21.76 27.97
C GLY A 900 -39.56 -20.72 28.75
N ARG A 901 -40.00 -21.04 29.98
CA ARG A 901 -40.69 -20.08 30.85
C ARG A 901 -39.80 -18.93 31.29
N LEU A 902 -38.52 -19.21 31.56
CA LEU A 902 -37.52 -18.16 31.85
C LEU A 902 -37.23 -17.30 30.62
N GLY A 903 -37.30 -17.89 29.43
CA GLY A 903 -37.06 -17.20 28.16
C GLY A 903 -38.00 -16.03 27.86
N TYR A 904 -39.19 -15.99 28.45
CA TYR A 904 -40.10 -14.84 28.33
C TYR A 904 -39.63 -13.60 29.10
N ARG A 905 -38.73 -13.76 30.07
CA ARG A 905 -38.27 -12.68 30.96
C ARG A 905 -36.79 -12.32 30.76
N ASN A 906 -36.04 -13.15 30.05
CA ASN A 906 -34.62 -12.96 29.81
C ASN A 906 -34.24 -13.47 28.41
N TRP A 907 -33.58 -12.61 27.64
CA TRP A 907 -33.23 -12.91 26.25
C TRP A 907 -32.28 -14.11 26.11
N ALA A 908 -31.29 -14.25 27.01
CA ALA A 908 -30.32 -15.34 26.99
C ALA A 908 -30.98 -16.68 27.34
N ALA A 909 -31.91 -16.69 28.30
CA ALA A 909 -32.75 -17.85 28.58
C ALA A 909 -33.65 -18.22 27.39
N GLY A 910 -34.16 -17.23 26.67
CA GLY A 910 -34.95 -17.44 25.45
C GLY A 910 -34.13 -18.10 24.34
N ARG A 911 -32.91 -17.61 24.12
CA ARG A 911 -31.97 -18.24 23.17
C ARG A 911 -31.54 -19.63 23.61
N ALA A 912 -31.25 -19.82 24.89
CA ALA A 912 -30.92 -21.12 25.47
C ALA A 912 -32.03 -22.14 25.25
N SER A 913 -33.29 -21.77 25.51
CA SER A 913 -34.44 -22.65 25.30
C SER A 913 -34.57 -23.10 23.83
N GLN A 914 -34.44 -22.18 22.88
CA GLN A 914 -34.57 -22.49 21.44
C GLN A 914 -33.47 -23.44 20.95
N MET A 915 -32.21 -23.17 21.30
CA MET A 915 -31.09 -24.03 20.93
C MET A 915 -31.15 -25.39 21.64
N ALA A 916 -31.54 -25.40 22.92
CA ALA A 916 -31.61 -26.61 23.72
C ALA A 916 -32.71 -27.56 23.23
N ASP A 917 -33.87 -27.05 22.79
CA ASP A 917 -34.93 -27.87 22.21
C ASP A 917 -34.46 -28.54 20.90
N ARG A 918 -33.81 -27.78 20.00
CA ARG A 918 -33.25 -28.31 18.75
C ARG A 918 -32.20 -29.38 19.02
N TRP A 919 -31.28 -29.10 19.95
CA TRP A 919 -30.23 -30.02 20.34
C TRP A 919 -30.80 -31.31 20.95
N ALA A 920 -31.75 -31.22 21.89
CA ALA A 920 -32.32 -32.38 22.57
C ALA A 920 -33.07 -33.30 21.60
N ARG A 921 -33.81 -32.75 20.64
CA ARG A 921 -34.49 -33.53 19.59
C ARG A 921 -33.51 -34.28 18.70
N LEU A 922 -32.43 -33.63 18.28
CA LEU A 922 -31.39 -34.28 17.48
C LEU A 922 -30.66 -35.36 18.28
N ALA A 923 -30.37 -35.10 19.55
CA ALA A 923 -29.76 -36.05 20.46
C ALA A 923 -30.62 -37.31 20.63
N ARG A 924 -31.95 -37.13 20.72
CA ARG A 924 -32.89 -38.25 20.71
C ARG A 924 -32.85 -39.06 19.41
N ASP A 925 -32.86 -38.40 18.25
CA ASP A 925 -32.81 -39.10 16.95
C ASP A 925 -31.50 -39.90 16.79
N VAL A 926 -30.36 -39.30 17.14
CA VAL A 926 -29.05 -39.98 17.15
C VAL A 926 -29.07 -41.18 18.11
N ALA A 927 -29.62 -41.02 19.31
CA ALA A 927 -29.74 -42.11 20.28
C ALA A 927 -30.62 -43.27 19.76
N LEU A 928 -31.77 -42.97 19.16
CA LEU A 928 -32.66 -43.97 18.57
C LEU A 928 -32.00 -44.71 17.40
N ARG A 929 -31.26 -44.00 16.53
CA ARG A 929 -30.48 -44.62 15.44
C ARG A 929 -29.36 -45.51 15.97
N GLY A 930 -28.68 -45.11 17.05
CA GLY A 930 -27.68 -45.92 17.72
C GLY A 930 -28.24 -47.22 18.29
N VAL A 931 -29.46 -47.18 18.84
CA VAL A 931 -30.20 -48.37 19.30
C VAL A 931 -30.55 -49.29 18.14
N VAL A 932 -31.02 -48.75 17.01
CA VAL A 932 -31.33 -49.52 15.79
C VAL A 932 -30.07 -50.17 15.20
N ALA A 933 -28.97 -49.41 15.05
CA ALA A 933 -27.72 -49.91 14.51
C ALA A 933 -27.11 -51.04 15.37
N SER A 934 -27.22 -50.92 16.70
CA SER A 934 -26.80 -51.97 17.63
C SER A 934 -27.64 -53.25 17.47
N ALA A 935 -28.95 -53.13 17.21
CA ALA A 935 -29.83 -54.27 16.94
C ALA A 935 -29.51 -54.94 15.59
N THR A 936 -29.22 -54.16 14.53
CA THR A 936 -28.84 -54.67 13.21
C THR A 936 -27.49 -55.40 13.22
N GLN A 937 -26.47 -54.87 13.91
CA GLN A 937 -25.18 -55.55 14.05
C GLN A 937 -25.30 -56.91 14.76
N LEU A 938 -26.18 -57.02 15.76
CA LEU A 938 -26.49 -58.28 16.43
C LEU A 938 -27.16 -59.28 15.48
N GLY A 939 -28.04 -58.83 14.59
CA GLY A 939 -28.66 -59.66 13.55
C GLY A 939 -27.64 -60.20 12.54
N ASN A 940 -26.77 -59.33 12.02
CA ASN A 940 -25.75 -59.70 11.01
C ASN A 940 -24.72 -60.71 11.54
N LEU A 941 -24.29 -60.58 12.81
CA LEU A 941 -23.40 -61.55 13.46
C LEU A 941 -24.05 -62.92 13.64
N LEU A 942 -25.37 -62.95 13.88
CA LEU A 942 -26.14 -64.17 14.06
C LEU A 942 -26.38 -64.91 12.74
N GLU A 943 -26.57 -64.16 11.65
CA GLU A 943 -26.60 -64.69 10.27
C GLU A 943 -25.23 -65.20 9.81
N ALA A 944 -24.15 -64.46 10.07
CA ALA A 944 -22.79 -64.88 9.75
C ALA A 944 -22.40 -66.20 10.46
N TYR A 945 -22.74 -66.34 11.74
CA TYR A 945 -22.54 -67.58 12.49
C TYR A 945 -23.39 -68.74 11.93
N ARG A 946 -24.66 -68.50 11.58
CA ARG A 946 -25.52 -69.52 10.96
C ARG A 946 -25.01 -69.97 9.59
N GLY A 947 -24.47 -69.03 8.79
CA GLY A 947 -23.80 -69.32 7.52
C GLY A 947 -22.56 -70.20 7.71
N ALA A 948 -21.67 -69.82 8.62
CA ALA A 948 -20.46 -70.59 8.95
C ALA A 948 -20.81 -72.01 9.48
N ALA A 949 -21.80 -72.13 10.37
CA ALA A 949 -22.24 -73.40 10.95
C ALA A 949 -23.00 -74.31 9.95
N THR A 950 -23.51 -73.77 8.85
CA THR A 950 -24.15 -74.54 7.77
C THR A 950 -23.09 -75.04 6.78
N TYR A 951 -22.14 -74.17 6.40
CA TYR A 951 -21.00 -74.52 5.56
C TYR A 951 -20.12 -75.63 6.19
N MET A 952 -19.85 -75.54 7.49
CA MET A 952 -19.15 -76.58 8.27
C MET A 952 -19.84 -77.95 8.26
N ARG A 953 -21.17 -77.98 8.14
CA ARG A 953 -21.95 -79.23 8.09
C ARG A 953 -21.77 -79.96 6.76
N GLU A 954 -21.48 -79.22 5.70
CA GLU A 954 -21.27 -79.73 4.34
C GLU A 954 -19.78 -80.03 4.08
N HIS A 955 -18.86 -79.38 4.80
CA HIS A 955 -17.41 -79.50 4.65
C HIS A 955 -16.67 -79.71 5.99
N PRO A 956 -16.81 -80.88 6.64
CA PRO A 956 -16.39 -81.10 8.04
C PRO A 956 -14.88 -81.23 8.27
N THR A 957 -14.05 -81.17 7.22
CA THR A 957 -12.59 -81.35 7.31
C THR A 957 -11.79 -80.14 6.85
N ASP A 958 -12.46 -79.03 6.52
CA ASP A 958 -11.81 -77.79 6.09
C ASP A 958 -11.32 -77.00 7.32
N GLU A 959 -9.99 -77.00 7.53
CA GLU A 959 -9.34 -76.35 8.69
C GLU A 959 -9.53 -74.82 8.72
N GLU A 960 -9.67 -74.17 7.57
CA GLU A 960 -9.89 -72.72 7.47
C GLU A 960 -11.32 -72.38 7.94
N ALA A 961 -12.29 -73.18 7.49
CA ALA A 961 -13.70 -73.04 7.87
C ALA A 961 -13.94 -73.32 9.36
N ILE A 962 -13.24 -74.30 9.94
CA ILE A 962 -13.28 -74.60 11.38
C ILE A 962 -12.74 -73.41 12.20
N ARG A 963 -11.64 -72.79 11.75
CA ARG A 963 -11.04 -71.63 12.41
C ARG A 963 -11.97 -70.41 12.33
N GLN A 964 -12.64 -70.22 11.18
CA GLN A 964 -13.54 -69.10 10.95
C GLN A 964 -14.88 -69.24 11.69
N GLU A 965 -15.42 -70.45 11.85
CA GLU A 965 -16.57 -70.73 12.72
C GLU A 965 -16.22 -70.48 14.19
N ALA A 966 -15.06 -70.96 14.65
CA ALA A 966 -14.60 -70.73 16.02
C ALA A 966 -14.43 -69.22 16.33
N GLU A 967 -13.84 -68.47 15.40
CA GLU A 967 -13.63 -67.03 15.56
C GLU A 967 -14.93 -66.22 15.51
N THR A 968 -15.86 -66.57 14.61
CA THR A 968 -17.18 -65.90 14.54
C THR A 968 -18.08 -66.27 15.71
N ARG A 969 -18.00 -67.52 16.19
CA ARG A 969 -18.64 -67.98 17.42
C ARG A 969 -18.11 -67.25 18.64
N GLU A 970 -16.80 -67.10 18.75
CA GLU A 970 -16.14 -66.38 19.85
C GLU A 970 -16.51 -64.89 19.84
N LYS A 971 -16.51 -64.25 18.67
CA LYS A 971 -16.97 -62.85 18.51
C LYS A 971 -18.46 -62.68 18.88
N LEU A 972 -19.32 -63.62 18.48
CA LEU A 972 -20.74 -63.60 18.84
C LEU A 972 -20.95 -63.85 20.35
N ILE A 973 -20.24 -64.80 20.94
CA ILE A 973 -20.27 -65.10 22.38
C ILE A 973 -19.76 -63.89 23.18
N ASN A 974 -18.66 -63.26 22.78
CA ASN A 974 -18.11 -62.10 23.46
C ASN A 974 -19.08 -60.91 23.41
N ARG A 975 -19.70 -60.64 22.26
CA ARG A 975 -20.74 -59.59 22.13
C ARG A 975 -22.02 -59.91 22.91
N LEU A 976 -22.47 -61.17 22.94
CA LEU A 976 -23.63 -61.58 23.73
C LEU A 976 -23.34 -61.53 25.23
N ASN A 977 -22.14 -61.92 25.65
CA ASN A 977 -21.67 -61.81 27.04
C ASN A 977 -21.50 -60.34 27.46
N GLU A 978 -21.02 -59.47 26.57
CA GLU A 978 -20.95 -58.03 26.84
C GLU A 978 -22.35 -57.43 26.98
N SER A 979 -23.30 -57.81 26.11
CA SER A 979 -24.70 -57.40 26.18
C SER A 979 -25.41 -57.94 27.44
N ALA A 980 -25.14 -59.20 27.81
CA ALA A 980 -25.66 -59.83 29.01
C ALA A 980 -25.05 -59.24 30.29
N SER A 981 -23.75 -58.94 30.30
CA SER A 981 -23.05 -58.27 31.38
C SER A 981 -23.55 -56.83 31.57
N LYS A 982 -23.79 -56.10 30.46
CA LYS A 982 -24.45 -54.79 30.50
C LYS A 982 -25.89 -54.88 31.02
N ARG A 983 -26.65 -55.93 30.71
CA ARG A 983 -28.01 -56.14 31.26
C ARG A 983 -28.00 -56.59 32.72
N LEU A 984 -27.02 -57.38 33.14
CA LEU A 984 -26.81 -57.79 34.54
C LEU A 984 -26.32 -56.64 35.42
N GLY A 985 -25.47 -55.76 34.90
CA GLY A 985 -25.09 -54.50 35.54
C GLY A 985 -26.30 -53.59 35.75
N ARG A 986 -27.12 -53.41 34.71
CA ARG A 986 -28.37 -52.64 34.80
C ARG A 986 -29.41 -53.24 35.75
N ALA A 987 -29.48 -54.56 35.87
CA ALA A 987 -30.36 -55.21 36.83
C ALA A 987 -29.85 -55.06 38.27
N ARG A 988 -28.53 -54.99 38.50
CA ARG A 988 -27.94 -54.73 39.81
C ARG A 988 -28.09 -53.27 40.23
N GLU A 989 -27.85 -52.32 39.34
CA GLU A 989 -28.05 -50.89 39.59
C GLU A 989 -29.52 -50.49 39.79
N ALA A 990 -30.47 -51.31 39.34
CA ALA A 990 -31.91 -51.12 39.61
C ALA A 990 -32.39 -51.85 40.87
N LEU A 991 -31.56 -52.74 41.44
CA LEU A 991 -31.81 -53.46 42.68
C LEU A 991 -31.16 -52.78 43.91
N GLU A 992 -30.13 -51.96 43.67
CA GLU A 992 -29.58 -50.98 44.62
C GLU A 992 -30.36 -49.67 44.56
#